data_AF-A0A319FL93-F1
#
_entry.id   AF-A0A319FL93-F1
#
_cell.length_a   1.000
_cell.length_b   1.000
_cell.length_c   1.000
_cell.angle_alpha   90.00
_cell.angle_beta   90.00
_cell.angle_gamma   90.00
#
_symmetry.space_group_name_H-M   'P 1'
#
loop_
_entity.id
_entity.type
_entity.pdbx_description
1 polymer ?
#
loop_
_entity_poly.entity_id
_entity_poly.type
_entity_poly.pdbx_seq_one_letter_code
_entity_poly.pdbx_strand_id
1 'polypeptide(L)'
;MDVPKAMDQAAGYLAQSMTYPPMSPKSEKRLLRKIDRILIPMLLLTATLGAVDKVALSTAAIYGLEKDLHLVGQQYSWAGSILSIGRLPSAKYLSSCSLGWSCMALIIPACRNWGGLMALRFCMGCLEAIIVPSISLIIAGFYKKSEQPPRNAIVFAAFSSVINGFLSWVVGHIPNSAPLAIWQYLYLIVGSISALWCIIAIIFLPESPMNAFFLTDQEKYYAVQRLAENKTGIVNKEWKWDQALEAATDLKTWILFFFNIAINIPNGGLTTFSGIIIKDLGFSAVHTSLLNMPTGIMSTLSAYIFSWLAARWIDRRCLVTMIASCLPIVGSVLVYSLPRTNVGGQMVGIYLLYTYFGPYVVGISMAQANTAGHTKKTVQYSILYIGYAVGNLIGPLTFRASQAPAYTGGFIAMLVSYCICVASMGLYWVLVVQLNRRLVGVDPETGAAKHVRCTEEVPICRFCEIHGWPCERGLKVVFQDDAAQRGVGFGRHGTVTSRPQLWKADSEFRSVPLNAYIGRWIFLNTISSNFTLVAGDMDGVSSSDKGSDMLSEFEELDTGDKLPMDPCLGHPLAAYPDLESYLLEYFIHGIGPNCSLTTMDNPYISLITPLSFSHTTVRNAVISVAANQLRLLGDTRFSNEALVYKNKALKGLQQAIALGNINDGTIATVLMLCFLAISHESDPSWVTHLQGGLDLIYHVPYNAITSDSLHRFFEMYFVAHAIMSRTASPERRRGKSKYSWSEGNNLDEIGMIMACSRRLMGLINDISDLPLDGGDAEKSPSEDDTDESPIDSTISKASRIACDLSTITQTLPPHSQDRDDLSQIAETKRLAALIYLIGRVNDAEIIIDEGTNKVSLINMLVNIISTLPDTATLIWPLYILGHAGLEDEDHRRFVLDRLERMQRVRNLGSIRRARVAVKHAFQVFDMRLSTARAKNADAFSSISLA
;
A
#
# COMPACT_ATOMS: atom_id res chain seq x y z
N MET A 1 0.17 -29.51 -9.38
CA MET A 1 -0.75 -28.47 -8.87
C MET A 1 -0.07 -27.13 -9.02
N ASP A 2 -0.49 -26.35 -10.00
CA ASP A 2 0.14 -25.07 -10.30
C ASP A 2 -0.28 -23.98 -9.31
N VAL A 3 0.69 -23.41 -8.60
CA VAL A 3 0.48 -22.24 -7.76
C VAL A 3 0.18 -21.05 -8.68
N PRO A 4 -0.93 -20.29 -8.45
CA PRO A 4 -1.27 -19.15 -9.29
C PRO A 4 -0.13 -18.12 -9.28
N LYS A 5 0.29 -17.68 -10.49
CA LYS A 5 1.46 -16.82 -10.76
C LYS A 5 1.52 -15.48 -10.00
N ALA A 6 0.50 -15.13 -9.22
CA ALA A 6 0.33 -13.87 -8.51
C ALA A 6 0.58 -13.94 -6.98
N MET A 7 0.72 -15.12 -6.36
CA MET A 7 1.08 -15.19 -4.93
C MET A 7 2.57 -14.92 -4.70
N ASP A 8 2.88 -14.04 -3.75
CA ASP A 8 4.25 -13.82 -3.27
C ASP A 8 4.78 -15.11 -2.61
N GLN A 9 6.03 -15.48 -2.86
CA GLN A 9 6.64 -16.69 -2.28
C GLN A 9 6.68 -16.63 -0.76
N ALA A 10 6.82 -15.42 -0.18
CA ALA A 10 6.71 -15.23 1.26
C ALA A 10 5.30 -15.54 1.81
N ALA A 11 4.24 -15.20 1.06
CA ALA A 11 2.87 -15.53 1.43
C ALA A 11 2.60 -17.04 1.32
N GLY A 12 3.21 -17.71 0.33
CA GLY A 12 3.19 -19.17 0.23
C GLY A 12 3.89 -19.86 1.41
N TYR A 13 5.06 -19.37 1.83
CA TYR A 13 5.81 -19.90 2.97
C TYR A 13 5.05 -19.68 4.30
N LEU A 14 4.54 -18.47 4.54
CA LEU A 14 3.73 -18.14 5.72
C LEU A 14 2.44 -18.98 5.81
N ALA A 15 1.88 -19.41 4.67
CA ALA A 15 0.71 -20.29 4.62
C ALA A 15 1.05 -21.79 4.85
N GLN A 16 2.33 -22.17 4.85
CA GLN A 16 2.79 -23.55 5.05
C GLN A 16 3.47 -23.76 6.41
N SER A 17 4.03 -22.72 7.01
CA SER A 17 4.64 -22.75 8.35
C SER A 17 3.60 -22.71 9.47
N MET A 18 3.74 -23.58 10.48
CA MET A 18 2.93 -23.54 11.70
C MET A 18 2.95 -22.15 12.37
N THR A 19 1.80 -21.68 12.84
CA THR A 19 1.65 -20.36 13.49
C THR A 19 2.31 -20.33 14.86
N TYR A 20 3.55 -19.85 14.90
CA TYR A 20 4.25 -19.54 16.14
C TYR A 20 3.65 -18.30 16.85
N PRO A 21 3.68 -18.22 18.20
CA PRO A 21 3.09 -17.12 18.98
C PRO A 21 3.73 -15.76 18.64
N PRO A 22 3.04 -14.62 18.88
CA PRO A 22 3.56 -13.30 18.48
C PRO A 22 4.92 -12.97 19.12
N MET A 23 5.86 -12.51 18.30
CA MET A 23 7.24 -12.23 18.72
C MET A 23 7.36 -11.06 19.70
N SER A 24 8.01 -11.28 20.85
CA SER A 24 8.30 -10.18 21.80
C SER A 24 9.32 -9.17 21.23
N PRO A 25 9.25 -7.87 21.60
CA PRO A 25 10.23 -6.86 21.16
C PRO A 25 11.67 -7.14 21.59
N LYS A 26 11.88 -7.91 22.68
CA LYS A 26 13.20 -8.37 23.12
C LYS A 26 13.72 -9.49 22.20
N SER A 27 12.83 -10.38 21.76
CA SER A 27 13.12 -11.47 20.82
C SER A 27 13.43 -10.93 19.42
N GLU A 28 12.69 -9.93 18.91
CA GLU A 28 12.98 -9.27 17.63
C GLU A 28 14.40 -8.68 17.62
N LYS A 29 14.77 -7.96 18.68
CA LYS A 29 16.14 -7.41 18.86
C LYS A 29 17.22 -8.48 19.04
N ARG A 30 16.88 -9.72 19.41
CA ARG A 30 17.83 -10.86 19.49
C ARG A 30 18.00 -11.49 18.10
N LEU A 31 16.90 -11.73 17.38
CA LEU A 31 16.89 -12.20 15.99
C LEU A 31 17.68 -11.26 15.07
N LEU A 32 17.39 -9.95 15.13
CA LEU A 32 18.15 -8.93 14.39
C LEU A 32 19.65 -9.03 14.64
N ARG A 33 20.08 -9.11 15.90
CA ARG A 33 21.51 -9.22 16.26
C ARG A 33 22.12 -10.55 15.79
N LYS A 34 21.34 -11.62 15.67
CA LYS A 34 21.79 -12.90 15.12
C LYS A 34 22.02 -12.81 13.61
N ILE A 35 21.08 -12.21 12.86
CA ILE A 35 21.21 -11.93 11.43
C ILE A 35 22.40 -10.98 11.18
N ASP A 36 22.47 -9.86 11.92
CA ASP A 36 23.54 -8.87 11.79
C ASP A 36 24.94 -9.46 12.02
N ARG A 37 25.10 -10.38 12.98
CA ARG A 37 26.39 -11.02 13.30
C ARG A 37 26.91 -11.98 12.23
N ILE A 38 26.06 -12.44 11.32
CA ILE A 38 26.43 -13.44 10.30
C ILE A 38 26.39 -12.81 8.92
N LEU A 39 25.28 -12.17 8.57
CA LEU A 39 25.05 -11.62 7.23
C LEU A 39 25.89 -10.38 6.94
N ILE A 40 26.02 -9.43 7.89
CA ILE A 40 26.78 -8.19 7.65
C ILE A 40 28.28 -8.46 7.47
N PRO A 41 28.97 -9.28 8.31
CA PRO A 41 30.36 -9.64 8.05
C PRO A 41 30.57 -10.37 6.72
N MET A 42 29.67 -11.28 6.33
CA MET A 42 29.77 -12.00 5.05
C MET A 42 29.65 -11.04 3.85
N LEU A 43 28.66 -10.14 3.87
CA LEU A 43 28.47 -9.15 2.81
C LEU A 43 29.60 -8.11 2.78
N LEU A 44 30.06 -7.64 3.95
CA LEU A 44 31.20 -6.75 4.10
C LEU A 44 32.47 -7.35 3.49
N LEU A 45 32.80 -8.61 3.83
CA LEU A 45 33.99 -9.26 3.30
C LEU A 45 33.90 -9.48 1.79
N THR A 46 32.72 -9.85 1.29
CA THR A 46 32.45 -10.00 -0.15
C THR A 46 32.63 -8.67 -0.91
N ALA A 47 32.04 -7.59 -0.41
CA ALA A 47 32.21 -6.25 -0.98
C ALA A 47 33.66 -5.75 -0.90
N THR A 48 34.34 -6.02 0.23
CA THR A 48 35.73 -5.61 0.45
C THR A 48 36.68 -6.32 -0.49
N LEU A 49 36.57 -7.64 -0.65
CA LEU A 49 37.39 -8.41 -1.60
C LEU A 49 37.15 -7.97 -3.04
N GLY A 50 35.89 -7.71 -3.41
CA GLY A 50 35.51 -7.08 -4.68
C GLY A 50 36.24 -5.75 -4.95
N ALA A 51 36.41 -4.94 -3.91
CA ALA A 51 37.13 -3.67 -3.99
C ALA A 51 38.66 -3.78 -3.85
N VAL A 52 39.21 -4.87 -3.30
CA VAL A 52 40.67 -5.09 -3.17
C VAL A 52 41.31 -5.25 -4.54
N ASP A 53 40.75 -6.08 -5.43
CA ASP A 53 41.29 -6.31 -6.79
C ASP A 53 41.36 -5.02 -7.64
N LYS A 54 40.36 -4.14 -7.51
CA LYS A 54 40.37 -2.81 -8.16
C LYS A 54 41.59 -1.99 -7.78
N VAL A 55 41.93 -1.96 -6.48
CA VAL A 55 43.10 -1.23 -5.95
C VAL A 55 44.40 -1.99 -6.24
N ALA A 56 44.33 -3.32 -6.40
CA ALA A 56 45.48 -4.14 -6.78
C ALA A 56 46.06 -3.74 -8.15
N LEU A 57 45.26 -3.22 -9.10
CA LEU A 57 45.79 -2.68 -10.37
C LEU A 57 46.77 -1.51 -10.18
N SER A 58 46.42 -0.54 -9.31
CA SER A 58 47.32 0.58 -9.01
C SER A 58 48.60 0.10 -8.35
N THR A 59 48.50 -0.98 -7.58
CA THR A 59 49.63 -1.53 -6.84
C THR A 59 50.51 -2.45 -7.70
N ALA A 60 49.92 -3.17 -8.66
CA ALA A 60 50.65 -3.93 -9.65
C ALA A 60 51.52 -3.02 -10.55
N ALA A 61 51.03 -1.82 -10.89
CA ALA A 61 51.79 -0.83 -11.66
C ALA A 61 53.07 -0.38 -10.94
N ILE A 62 53.01 -0.09 -9.64
CA ILE A 62 54.22 0.29 -8.89
C ILE A 62 55.24 -0.86 -8.78
N TYR A 63 54.79 -2.11 -8.87
CA TYR A 63 55.62 -3.32 -8.91
C TYR A 63 56.02 -3.79 -10.31
N GLY A 64 55.80 -2.98 -11.36
CA GLY A 64 56.42 -3.19 -12.67
C GLY A 64 55.52 -3.72 -13.79
N LEU A 65 54.22 -3.94 -13.54
CA LEU A 65 53.23 -4.44 -14.53
C LEU A 65 53.36 -3.77 -15.92
N GLU A 66 53.53 -2.45 -15.96
CA GLU A 66 53.64 -1.70 -17.23
C GLU A 66 54.86 -2.11 -18.07
N LYS A 67 55.99 -2.41 -17.42
CA LYS A 67 57.24 -2.81 -18.08
C LYS A 67 57.14 -4.25 -18.57
N ASP A 68 56.59 -5.14 -17.75
CA ASP A 68 56.52 -6.58 -18.01
C ASP A 68 55.49 -6.96 -19.08
N LEU A 69 54.45 -6.14 -19.27
CA LEU A 69 53.46 -6.30 -20.35
C LEU A 69 53.71 -5.39 -21.57
N HIS A 70 54.82 -4.64 -21.56
CA HIS A 70 55.20 -3.66 -22.60
C HIS A 70 54.07 -2.66 -22.92
N LEU A 71 53.46 -2.07 -21.89
CA LEU A 71 52.36 -1.11 -22.06
C LEU A 71 52.88 0.23 -22.60
N VAL A 72 52.31 0.70 -23.70
CA VAL A 72 52.73 1.94 -24.39
C VAL A 72 51.65 3.01 -24.34
N GLY A 73 52.06 4.25 -24.04
CA GLY A 73 51.20 5.43 -24.09
C GLY A 73 50.02 5.32 -23.12
N GLN A 74 48.80 5.38 -23.64
CA GLN A 74 47.58 5.41 -22.82
C GLN A 74 46.98 4.02 -22.51
N GLN A 75 47.68 2.94 -22.85
CA GLN A 75 47.22 1.57 -22.60
C GLN A 75 46.94 1.32 -21.11
N TYR A 76 47.81 1.74 -20.19
CA TYR A 76 47.54 1.55 -18.75
C TYR A 76 46.20 2.18 -18.29
N SER A 77 45.88 3.40 -18.75
CA SER A 77 44.58 4.05 -18.50
C SER A 77 43.41 3.20 -18.99
N TRP A 78 43.49 2.65 -20.20
CA TRP A 78 42.43 1.82 -20.78
C TRP A 78 42.14 0.55 -19.95
N ALA A 79 43.17 -0.07 -19.35
CA ALA A 79 42.98 -1.25 -18.49
C ALA A 79 42.28 -0.96 -17.15
N GLY A 80 42.28 0.30 -16.70
CA GLY A 80 41.50 0.75 -15.54
C GLY A 80 40.09 1.26 -15.86
N SER A 81 39.73 1.38 -17.14
CA SER A 81 38.54 2.12 -17.59
C SER A 81 37.37 1.25 -18.09
N ILE A 82 37.58 -0.05 -18.33
CA ILE A 82 36.51 -0.94 -18.83
C ILE A 82 35.60 -1.39 -17.67
N LEU A 83 34.32 -1.01 -17.75
CA LEU A 83 33.23 -1.54 -16.92
C LEU A 83 32.03 -1.89 -17.81
N SER A 84 31.24 -2.89 -17.41
CA SER A 84 30.14 -3.45 -18.22
C SER A 84 28.77 -3.30 -17.56
N ILE A 85 27.71 -3.60 -18.32
CA ILE A 85 26.30 -3.48 -17.90
C ILE A 85 25.72 -4.89 -17.69
N GLY A 86 25.11 -5.15 -16.53
CA GLY A 86 24.50 -6.44 -16.19
C GLY A 86 23.04 -6.32 -15.70
N ARG A 87 22.25 -7.41 -15.79
CA ARG A 87 20.85 -7.46 -15.31
C ARG A 87 20.64 -8.55 -14.24
N LEU A 88 19.96 -8.17 -13.16
CA LEU A 88 19.15 -8.95 -12.20
C LEU A 88 19.46 -10.44 -11.96
N PRO A 89 19.92 -10.78 -10.74
CA PRO A 89 19.74 -12.14 -10.24
C PRO A 89 19.74 -12.32 -8.69
N SER A 90 19.58 -13.57 -8.26
CA SER A 90 19.62 -14.06 -6.87
C SER A 90 21.05 -14.17 -6.27
N ALA A 91 21.15 -14.51 -4.98
CA ALA A 91 22.42 -14.52 -4.26
C ALA A 91 23.39 -15.65 -4.67
N LYS A 92 22.90 -16.80 -5.16
CA LYS A 92 23.79 -17.82 -5.75
C LYS A 92 24.47 -17.32 -7.02
N TYR A 93 23.75 -16.56 -7.85
CA TYR A 93 24.32 -15.97 -9.07
C TYR A 93 25.38 -14.92 -8.72
N LEU A 94 25.15 -14.10 -7.68
CA LEU A 94 26.15 -13.18 -7.12
C LEU A 94 27.45 -13.94 -6.80
N SER A 95 27.37 -14.97 -5.97
CA SER A 95 28.57 -15.71 -5.54
C SER A 95 29.24 -16.46 -6.70
N SER A 96 28.48 -16.99 -7.68
CA SER A 96 29.03 -17.60 -8.90
C SER A 96 29.73 -16.58 -9.82
N CYS A 97 29.19 -15.37 -9.98
CA CYS A 97 29.86 -14.32 -10.75
C CYS A 97 31.12 -13.81 -10.05
N SER A 98 31.07 -13.63 -8.72
CA SER A 98 32.24 -13.26 -7.92
C SER A 98 33.33 -14.35 -7.96
N LEU A 99 32.96 -15.63 -8.00
CA LEU A 99 33.90 -16.74 -8.22
C LEU A 99 34.51 -16.67 -9.63
N GLY A 100 33.69 -16.50 -10.68
CA GLY A 100 34.19 -16.35 -12.04
C GLY A 100 35.15 -15.16 -12.20
N TRP A 101 34.84 -14.04 -11.54
CA TRP A 101 35.69 -12.85 -11.50
C TRP A 101 37.01 -13.12 -10.76
N SER A 102 36.97 -13.84 -9.64
CA SER A 102 38.17 -14.28 -8.91
C SER A 102 39.04 -15.24 -9.76
N CYS A 103 38.42 -16.13 -10.53
CA CYS A 103 39.12 -16.99 -11.49
C CYS A 103 39.80 -16.18 -12.60
N MET A 104 39.16 -15.13 -13.12
CA MET A 104 39.81 -14.23 -14.09
C MET A 104 41.00 -13.48 -13.47
N ALA A 105 40.89 -13.03 -12.20
CA ALA A 105 42.00 -12.41 -11.47
C ALA A 105 43.21 -13.35 -11.33
N LEU A 106 42.97 -14.65 -11.07
CA LEU A 106 44.01 -15.69 -11.05
C LEU A 106 44.68 -15.95 -12.41
N ILE A 107 44.03 -15.58 -13.52
CA ILE A 107 44.58 -15.72 -14.88
C ILE A 107 45.38 -14.47 -15.31
N ILE A 108 45.17 -13.29 -14.69
CA ILE A 108 45.94 -12.06 -14.98
C ILE A 108 47.47 -12.29 -14.97
N PRO A 109 48.08 -13.00 -13.99
CA PRO A 109 49.51 -13.32 -14.00
C PRO A 109 50.02 -14.01 -15.26
N ALA A 110 49.18 -14.76 -15.98
CA ALA A 110 49.56 -15.44 -17.21
C ALA A 110 49.61 -14.51 -18.45
N CYS A 111 49.08 -13.28 -18.36
CA CYS A 111 49.11 -12.33 -19.46
C CYS A 111 50.53 -11.84 -19.76
N ARG A 112 50.91 -11.91 -21.04
CA ARG A 112 52.21 -11.45 -21.57
C ARG A 112 52.09 -10.27 -22.54
N ASN A 113 50.87 -9.79 -22.79
CA ASN A 113 50.62 -8.73 -23.76
C ASN A 113 49.38 -7.89 -23.40
N TRP A 114 49.28 -6.74 -24.05
CA TRP A 114 48.16 -5.80 -23.92
C TRP A 114 46.78 -6.41 -24.19
N GLY A 115 46.64 -7.19 -25.26
CA GLY A 115 45.37 -7.77 -25.69
C GLY A 115 44.79 -8.76 -24.67
N GLY A 116 45.64 -9.62 -24.08
CA GLY A 116 45.24 -10.55 -23.04
C GLY A 116 44.75 -9.87 -21.77
N LEU A 117 45.47 -8.83 -21.31
CA LEU A 117 45.06 -8.02 -20.15
C LEU A 117 43.69 -7.37 -20.38
N MET A 118 43.47 -6.82 -21.58
CA MET A 118 42.20 -6.16 -21.93
C MET A 118 41.03 -7.14 -22.07
N ALA A 119 41.26 -8.32 -22.66
CA ALA A 119 40.24 -9.36 -22.77
C ALA A 119 39.80 -9.85 -21.38
N LEU A 120 40.75 -10.12 -20.47
CA LEU A 120 40.42 -10.49 -19.09
C LEU A 120 39.68 -9.36 -18.37
N ARG A 121 40.10 -8.10 -18.52
CA ARG A 121 39.45 -6.96 -17.88
C ARG A 121 38.02 -6.72 -18.37
N PHE A 122 37.76 -6.93 -19.66
CA PHE A 122 36.41 -6.91 -20.20
C PHE A 122 35.52 -8.01 -19.59
N CYS A 123 36.02 -9.25 -19.55
CA CYS A 123 35.31 -10.36 -18.90
C CYS A 123 35.06 -10.12 -17.40
N MET A 124 36.04 -9.55 -16.69
CA MET A 124 35.89 -9.16 -15.28
C MET A 124 34.82 -8.09 -15.10
N GLY A 125 34.82 -7.03 -15.92
CA GLY A 125 33.80 -5.98 -15.88
C GLY A 125 32.38 -6.50 -16.10
N CYS A 126 32.20 -7.51 -16.97
CA CYS A 126 30.92 -8.20 -17.19
C CYS A 126 30.42 -8.95 -15.95
N LEU A 127 31.31 -9.56 -15.18
CA LEU A 127 30.97 -10.30 -13.96
C LEU A 127 30.79 -9.38 -12.74
N GLU A 128 31.50 -8.25 -12.71
CA GLU A 128 31.49 -7.29 -11.59
C GLU A 128 30.21 -6.47 -11.50
N ALA A 129 29.57 -6.16 -12.63
CA ALA A 129 28.40 -5.27 -12.77
C ALA A 129 27.20 -5.63 -11.87
N ILE A 130 27.20 -6.85 -11.31
CA ILE A 130 26.11 -7.43 -10.55
C ILE A 130 26.34 -7.41 -9.03
N ILE A 131 27.58 -7.19 -8.59
CA ILE A 131 27.98 -7.36 -7.18
C ILE A 131 27.25 -6.36 -6.27
N VAL A 132 27.34 -5.07 -6.60
CA VAL A 132 26.70 -3.97 -5.84
C VAL A 132 25.17 -4.09 -5.77
N PRO A 133 24.42 -4.29 -6.88
CA PRO A 133 22.96 -4.41 -6.82
C PRO A 133 22.51 -5.69 -6.10
N SER A 134 23.19 -6.84 -6.28
CA SER A 134 22.79 -8.08 -5.59
C SER A 134 23.03 -8.02 -4.07
N ILE A 135 24.15 -7.43 -3.60
CA ILE A 135 24.38 -7.20 -2.17
C ILE A 135 23.26 -6.31 -1.57
N SER A 136 22.90 -5.24 -2.29
CA SER A 136 21.82 -4.33 -1.88
C SER A 136 20.45 -5.04 -1.83
N LEU A 137 20.19 -5.97 -2.76
CA LEU A 137 18.97 -6.77 -2.82
C LEU A 137 18.89 -7.77 -1.67
N ILE A 138 20.00 -8.42 -1.30
CA ILE A 138 20.06 -9.32 -0.12
C ILE A 138 19.75 -8.53 1.15
N ILE A 139 20.33 -7.34 1.32
CA ILE A 139 20.03 -6.46 2.47
C ILE A 139 18.54 -6.05 2.47
N ALA A 140 17.95 -5.75 1.30
CA ALA A 140 16.52 -5.48 1.19
C ALA A 140 15.63 -6.69 1.53
N GLY A 141 16.11 -7.92 1.26
CA GLY A 141 15.41 -9.17 1.53
C GLY A 141 15.52 -9.71 2.96
N PHE A 142 16.35 -9.10 3.83
CA PHE A 142 16.52 -9.51 5.23
C PHE A 142 16.17 -8.41 6.27
N TYR A 143 16.06 -7.14 5.86
CA TYR A 143 15.92 -6.00 6.79
C TYR A 143 14.76 -5.05 6.45
N LYS A 144 14.13 -4.43 7.47
CA LYS A 144 13.08 -3.41 7.26
C LYS A 144 13.67 -2.15 6.61
N LYS A 145 12.86 -1.33 5.93
CA LYS A 145 13.32 -0.11 5.21
C LYS A 145 14.13 0.86 6.09
N SER A 146 13.75 1.01 7.36
CA SER A 146 14.44 1.86 8.34
C SER A 146 15.81 1.30 8.78
N GLU A 147 16.08 0.02 8.50
CA GLU A 147 17.25 -0.72 8.98
C GLU A 147 18.33 -0.90 7.91
N GLN A 148 17.95 -0.82 6.63
CA GLN A 148 18.84 -1.00 5.48
C GLN A 148 19.96 0.06 5.39
N PRO A 149 19.72 1.37 5.58
CA PRO A 149 20.75 2.40 5.38
C PRO A 149 22.03 2.24 6.23
N PRO A 150 21.97 2.05 7.57
CA PRO A 150 23.20 1.88 8.38
C PRO A 150 23.95 0.59 8.03
N ARG A 151 23.25 -0.44 7.53
CA ARG A 151 23.85 -1.72 7.15
C ARG A 151 24.57 -1.65 5.81
N ASN A 152 23.97 -0.97 4.82
CA ASN A 152 24.64 -0.62 3.58
C ASN A 152 25.91 0.21 3.83
N ALA A 153 25.86 1.19 4.75
CA ALA A 153 27.03 2.01 5.10
C ALA A 153 28.18 1.20 5.73
N ILE A 154 27.88 0.15 6.51
CA ILE A 154 28.91 -0.77 7.02
C ILE A 154 29.46 -1.65 5.89
N VAL A 155 28.59 -2.28 5.10
CA VAL A 155 28.98 -3.24 4.05
C VAL A 155 29.82 -2.61 2.94
N PHE A 156 29.55 -1.35 2.58
CA PHE A 156 30.31 -0.60 1.56
C PHE A 156 31.42 0.31 2.15
N ALA A 157 31.92 0.01 3.35
CA ALA A 157 33.07 0.70 3.93
C ALA A 157 34.38 0.38 3.17
N ALA A 158 35.27 1.37 3.00
CA ALA A 158 36.44 1.27 2.15
C ALA A 158 37.66 0.62 2.85
N PHE A 159 37.47 -0.55 3.45
CA PHE A 159 38.56 -1.35 4.06
C PHE A 159 39.54 -1.93 3.03
N SER A 160 39.17 -1.95 1.74
CA SER A 160 39.95 -2.56 0.66
C SER A 160 41.36 -1.96 0.52
N SER A 161 41.53 -0.63 0.62
CA SER A 161 42.86 0.00 0.52
C SER A 161 43.81 -0.43 1.65
N VAL A 162 43.28 -0.71 2.85
CA VAL A 162 44.08 -1.17 3.99
C VAL A 162 44.53 -2.62 3.78
N ILE A 163 43.61 -3.51 3.40
CA ILE A 163 43.92 -4.91 3.11
C ILE A 163 44.87 -5.02 1.91
N ASN A 164 44.57 -4.32 0.81
CA ASN A 164 45.43 -4.32 -0.38
C ASN A 164 46.82 -3.77 -0.06
N GLY A 165 46.93 -2.64 0.67
CA GLY A 165 48.21 -2.08 1.08
C GLY A 165 49.03 -3.05 1.94
N PHE A 166 48.37 -3.82 2.83
CA PHE A 166 49.03 -4.81 3.67
C PHE A 166 49.53 -6.01 2.85
N LEU A 167 48.67 -6.61 2.02
CA LEU A 167 49.06 -7.71 1.13
C LEU A 167 50.20 -7.30 0.19
N SER A 168 50.14 -6.07 -0.32
CA SER A 168 51.16 -5.49 -1.20
C SER A 168 52.47 -5.20 -0.47
N TRP A 169 52.43 -4.86 0.82
CA TRP A 169 53.62 -4.75 1.67
C TRP A 169 54.26 -6.13 1.93
N VAL A 170 53.46 -7.15 2.24
CA VAL A 170 53.94 -8.54 2.42
C VAL A 170 54.62 -9.05 1.14
N VAL A 171 53.95 -8.91 -0.01
CA VAL A 171 54.48 -9.34 -1.31
C VAL A 171 55.73 -8.55 -1.73
N GLY A 172 55.86 -7.29 -1.30
CA GLY A 172 57.05 -6.48 -1.50
C GLY A 172 58.33 -6.95 -0.79
N HIS A 173 58.25 -7.94 0.10
CA HIS A 173 59.41 -8.58 0.75
C HIS A 173 59.87 -9.86 0.06
N ILE A 174 59.17 -10.32 -0.98
CA ILE A 174 59.60 -11.48 -1.77
C ILE A 174 60.90 -11.13 -2.51
N PRO A 175 61.97 -11.95 -2.42
CA PRO A 175 63.25 -11.64 -3.06
C PRO A 175 63.13 -11.67 -4.59
N ASN A 176 63.87 -10.79 -5.26
CA ASN A 176 63.91 -10.69 -6.73
C ASN A 176 64.44 -11.96 -7.44
N SER A 177 64.92 -12.96 -6.68
CA SER A 177 65.30 -14.30 -7.18
C SER A 177 64.10 -15.24 -7.36
N ALA A 178 62.88 -14.82 -7.00
CA ALA A 178 61.67 -15.60 -7.20
C ALA A 178 61.32 -15.74 -8.70
N PRO A 179 60.71 -16.86 -9.14
CA PRO A 179 60.46 -17.15 -10.56
C PRO A 179 59.34 -16.32 -11.22
N LEU A 180 58.60 -15.52 -10.46
CA LEU A 180 57.51 -14.67 -10.93
C LEU A 180 57.76 -13.22 -10.49
N ALA A 181 57.23 -12.27 -11.24
CA ALA A 181 57.29 -10.85 -10.90
C ALA A 181 56.44 -10.54 -9.64
N ILE A 182 56.84 -9.52 -8.88
CA ILE A 182 56.21 -9.16 -7.59
C ILE A 182 54.70 -8.89 -7.76
N TRP A 183 54.29 -8.23 -8.85
CA TRP A 183 52.87 -7.98 -9.15
C TRP A 183 52.06 -9.25 -9.47
N GLN A 184 52.70 -10.31 -9.97
CA GLN A 184 52.04 -11.59 -10.25
C GLN A 184 51.65 -12.29 -8.94
N TYR A 185 52.54 -12.28 -7.94
CA TYR A 185 52.24 -12.80 -6.60
C TYR A 185 51.08 -12.06 -5.93
N LEU A 186 50.95 -10.75 -6.11
CA LEU A 186 49.83 -9.97 -5.59
C LEU A 186 48.48 -10.49 -6.13
N TYR A 187 48.35 -10.64 -7.45
CA TYR A 187 47.14 -11.18 -8.07
C TYR A 187 46.87 -12.65 -7.71
N LEU A 188 47.92 -13.48 -7.59
CA LEU A 188 47.76 -14.88 -7.15
C LEU A 188 47.20 -14.96 -5.71
N ILE A 189 47.72 -14.15 -4.78
CA ILE A 189 47.27 -14.15 -3.38
C ILE A 189 45.85 -13.56 -3.26
N VAL A 190 45.61 -12.38 -3.84
CA VAL A 190 44.29 -11.71 -3.81
C VAL A 190 43.23 -12.58 -4.49
N GLY A 191 43.53 -13.13 -5.67
CA GLY A 191 42.63 -14.02 -6.41
C GLY A 191 42.35 -15.33 -5.67
N SER A 192 43.34 -15.94 -5.02
CA SER A 192 43.15 -17.20 -4.27
C SER A 192 42.28 -17.00 -3.03
N ILE A 193 42.54 -15.93 -2.26
CA ILE A 193 41.73 -15.58 -1.08
C ILE A 193 40.29 -15.27 -1.51
N SER A 194 40.12 -14.51 -2.60
CA SER A 194 38.80 -14.15 -3.12
C SER A 194 38.04 -15.36 -3.67
N ALA A 195 38.69 -16.26 -4.41
CA ALA A 195 38.08 -17.48 -4.92
C ALA A 195 37.65 -18.42 -3.78
N LEU A 196 38.52 -18.64 -2.79
CA LEU A 196 38.20 -19.45 -1.60
C LEU A 196 37.01 -18.85 -0.84
N TRP A 197 37.00 -17.53 -0.63
CA TRP A 197 35.87 -16.85 -0.01
C TRP A 197 34.57 -16.96 -0.84
N CYS A 198 34.66 -16.88 -2.16
CA CYS A 198 33.48 -17.05 -3.02
C CYS A 198 32.90 -18.47 -2.94
N ILE A 199 33.74 -19.51 -2.83
CA ILE A 199 33.28 -20.88 -2.59
C ILE A 199 32.54 -20.98 -1.25
N ILE A 200 33.10 -20.39 -0.18
CA ILE A 200 32.43 -20.30 1.13
C ILE A 200 31.10 -19.55 1.01
N ALA A 201 31.06 -18.43 0.28
CA ALA A 201 29.84 -17.66 0.04
C ALA A 201 28.79 -18.41 -0.80
N ILE A 202 29.18 -19.26 -1.76
CA ILE A 202 28.23 -20.13 -2.50
C ILE A 202 27.53 -21.11 -1.55
N ILE A 203 28.26 -21.66 -0.57
CA ILE A 203 27.76 -22.66 0.37
C ILE A 203 26.94 -22.03 1.50
N PHE A 204 27.42 -20.91 2.07
CA PHE A 204 26.88 -20.36 3.32
C PHE A 204 26.07 -19.06 3.17
N LEU A 205 26.09 -18.34 2.03
CA LEU A 205 25.30 -17.10 1.90
C LEU A 205 23.83 -17.42 1.56
N PRO A 206 22.86 -17.14 2.45
CA PRO A 206 21.47 -17.48 2.20
C PRO A 206 20.78 -16.46 1.28
N GLU A 207 20.01 -16.95 0.31
CA GLU A 207 19.33 -16.08 -0.66
C GLU A 207 18.11 -15.35 -0.08
N SER A 208 17.51 -15.91 0.98
CA SER A 208 16.30 -15.41 1.64
C SER A 208 16.26 -15.87 3.10
N PRO A 209 15.50 -15.21 3.98
CA PRO A 209 15.32 -15.67 5.37
C PRO A 209 14.73 -17.09 5.46
N MET A 210 13.97 -17.55 4.46
CA MET A 210 13.45 -18.91 4.37
C MET A 210 14.56 -19.97 4.20
N ASN A 211 15.65 -19.61 3.52
CA ASN A 211 16.79 -20.48 3.24
C ASN A 211 17.99 -20.23 4.19
N ALA A 212 17.79 -19.48 5.29
CA ALA A 212 18.85 -19.15 6.22
C ALA A 212 19.22 -20.33 7.13
N PHE A 213 20.37 -20.96 6.85
CA PHE A 213 20.88 -22.14 7.59
C PHE A 213 21.11 -21.88 9.10
N PHE A 214 21.34 -20.63 9.48
CA PHE A 214 21.62 -20.24 10.87
C PHE A 214 20.38 -19.84 11.68
N LEU A 215 19.19 -19.79 11.05
CA LEU A 215 17.92 -19.51 11.72
C LEU A 215 17.17 -20.81 12.02
N THR A 216 16.53 -20.90 13.18
CA THR A 216 15.55 -21.96 13.45
C THR A 216 14.27 -21.71 12.65
N ASP A 217 13.43 -22.71 12.40
CA ASP A 217 12.23 -22.52 11.58
C ASP A 217 11.24 -21.50 12.18
N GLN A 218 11.19 -21.41 13.51
CA GLN A 218 10.53 -20.33 14.24
C GLN A 218 11.14 -18.95 13.94
N GLU A 219 12.47 -18.81 13.97
CA GLU A 219 13.15 -17.55 13.63
C GLU A 219 12.97 -17.17 12.14
N LYS A 220 12.93 -18.15 11.22
CA LYS A 220 12.65 -17.95 9.79
C LYS A 220 11.23 -17.41 9.59
N TYR A 221 10.24 -18.04 10.22
CA TYR A 221 8.84 -17.58 10.20
C TYR A 221 8.74 -16.11 10.64
N TYR A 222 9.28 -15.76 11.81
CA TYR A 222 9.27 -14.38 12.28
C TYR A 222 10.02 -13.42 11.36
N ALA A 223 11.17 -13.82 10.79
CA ALA A 223 11.91 -12.99 9.84
C ALA A 223 11.08 -12.69 8.57
N VAL A 224 10.33 -13.66 8.05
CA VAL A 224 9.44 -13.48 6.89
C VAL A 224 8.21 -12.63 7.25
N GLN A 225 7.54 -12.92 8.36
CA GLN A 225 6.38 -12.16 8.87
C GLN A 225 6.72 -10.68 9.04
N ARG A 226 7.87 -10.42 9.67
CA ARG A 226 8.47 -9.09 9.90
C ARG A 226 8.75 -8.29 8.62
N LEU A 227 9.04 -8.97 7.51
CA LEU A 227 9.25 -8.33 6.22
C LEU A 227 7.92 -8.04 5.51
N ALA A 228 6.94 -8.94 5.62
CA ALA A 228 5.59 -8.76 5.07
C ALA A 228 4.87 -7.50 5.61
N GLU A 229 5.13 -7.13 6.87
CA GLU A 229 4.63 -5.88 7.49
C GLU A 229 4.95 -4.60 6.69
N ASN A 230 6.04 -4.56 5.92
CA ASN A 230 6.50 -3.34 5.24
C ASN A 230 5.61 -2.87 4.07
N LYS A 231 4.62 -3.68 3.65
CA LYS A 231 3.71 -3.44 2.50
C LYS A 231 4.38 -3.12 1.16
N THR A 232 5.70 -3.25 1.08
CA THR A 232 6.40 -3.51 -0.19
C THR A 232 6.28 -4.99 -0.45
N GLY A 233 5.46 -5.35 -1.45
CA GLY A 233 5.56 -6.69 -2.06
C GLY A 233 7.02 -6.94 -2.43
N ILE A 234 7.52 -8.12 -2.10
CA ILE A 234 8.97 -8.38 -2.04
C ILE A 234 9.61 -8.21 -3.44
N VAL A 235 8.81 -8.42 -4.49
CA VAL A 235 9.02 -7.82 -5.82
C VAL A 235 7.65 -7.43 -6.39
N ASN A 236 7.42 -6.15 -6.68
CA ASN A 236 6.34 -5.76 -7.60
C ASN A 236 6.79 -6.14 -9.03
N LYS A 237 6.31 -7.28 -9.52
CA LYS A 237 6.66 -7.81 -10.86
C LYS A 237 6.01 -7.04 -12.01
N GLU A 238 4.99 -6.22 -11.72
CA GLU A 238 4.32 -5.37 -12.70
C GLU A 238 5.17 -4.14 -13.04
N TRP A 239 5.68 -4.11 -14.27
CA TRP A 239 6.39 -2.97 -14.83
C TRP A 239 5.42 -1.88 -15.29
N LYS A 240 5.47 -0.69 -14.68
CA LYS A 240 4.61 0.45 -15.03
C LYS A 240 5.35 1.41 -15.96
N TRP A 241 4.99 1.38 -17.25
CA TRP A 241 5.65 2.20 -18.27
C TRP A 241 5.55 3.71 -18.01
N ASP A 242 4.42 4.19 -17.48
CA ASP A 242 4.25 5.62 -17.16
C ASP A 242 5.29 6.09 -16.13
N GLN A 243 5.54 5.29 -15.09
CA GLN A 243 6.59 5.56 -14.09
C GLN A 243 8.00 5.48 -14.66
N ALA A 244 8.22 4.65 -15.69
CA ALA A 244 9.50 4.58 -16.39
C ALA A 244 9.75 5.83 -17.24
N LEU A 245 8.73 6.29 -17.97
CA LEU A 245 8.78 7.52 -18.77
C LEU A 245 8.93 8.76 -17.88
N GLU A 246 8.21 8.80 -16.76
CA GLU A 246 8.35 9.85 -15.73
C GLU A 246 9.78 9.88 -15.16
N ALA A 247 10.39 8.72 -14.87
CA ALA A 247 11.78 8.66 -14.40
C ALA A 247 12.79 9.22 -15.41
N ALA A 248 12.59 8.92 -16.70
CA ALA A 248 13.47 9.29 -17.81
C ALA A 248 13.32 10.76 -18.24
N THR A 249 12.14 11.35 -18.03
CA THR A 249 11.85 12.77 -18.35
C THR A 249 12.10 13.71 -17.16
N ASP A 250 12.27 13.19 -15.94
CA ASP A 250 12.53 14.00 -14.75
C ASP A 250 13.91 14.68 -14.78
N LEU A 251 13.92 16.01 -14.94
CA LEU A 251 15.14 16.84 -14.91
C LEU A 251 16.00 16.62 -13.65
N LYS A 252 15.37 16.27 -12.51
CA LYS A 252 16.10 15.97 -11.27
C LYS A 252 16.98 14.73 -11.40
N THR A 253 16.55 13.73 -12.19
CA THR A 253 17.35 12.53 -12.49
C THR A 253 18.59 12.90 -13.31
N TRP A 254 18.44 13.75 -14.32
CA TRP A 254 19.56 14.15 -15.20
C TRP A 254 20.61 15.00 -14.49
N ILE A 255 20.22 15.87 -13.56
CA ILE A 255 21.19 16.64 -12.76
C ILE A 255 21.98 15.72 -11.83
N LEU A 256 21.31 14.74 -11.21
CA LEU A 256 21.98 13.72 -10.41
C LEU A 256 22.87 12.80 -11.26
N PHE A 257 22.52 12.54 -12.53
CA PHE A 257 23.33 11.81 -13.50
C PHE A 257 24.64 12.54 -13.83
N PHE A 258 24.59 13.83 -14.17
CA PHE A 258 25.79 14.64 -14.42
C PHE A 258 26.66 14.80 -13.17
N PHE A 259 26.05 14.96 -12.00
CA PHE A 259 26.76 14.87 -10.71
C PHE A 259 27.46 13.52 -10.55
N ASN A 260 26.81 12.41 -10.92
CA ASN A 260 27.37 11.07 -10.79
C ASN A 260 28.58 10.84 -11.72
N ILE A 261 28.53 11.34 -12.96
CA ILE A 261 29.68 11.34 -13.87
C ILE A 261 30.83 12.15 -13.25
N ALA A 262 30.55 13.40 -12.86
CA ALA A 262 31.56 14.31 -12.34
C ALA A 262 32.26 13.77 -11.08
N ILE A 263 31.51 13.22 -10.12
CA ILE A 263 32.12 12.68 -8.89
C ILE A 263 32.89 11.36 -9.11
N ASN A 264 32.61 10.63 -10.20
CA ASN A 264 33.31 9.38 -10.53
C ASN A 264 34.48 9.51 -11.51
N ILE A 265 34.67 10.65 -12.18
CA ILE A 265 35.92 10.96 -12.90
C ILE A 265 37.13 10.91 -11.94
N PRO A 266 37.09 11.58 -10.77
CA PRO A 266 38.08 11.41 -9.71
C PRO A 266 38.21 9.97 -9.18
N ASN A 267 37.11 9.24 -9.07
CA ASN A 267 37.10 7.86 -8.56
C ASN A 267 37.96 6.94 -9.44
N GLY A 268 37.67 6.86 -10.74
CA GLY A 268 38.43 6.02 -11.67
C GLY A 268 39.89 6.45 -11.79
N GLY A 269 40.12 7.78 -11.85
CA GLY A 269 41.46 8.36 -11.89
C GLY A 269 42.32 7.99 -10.68
N LEU A 270 41.84 8.28 -9.46
CA LEU A 270 42.54 7.96 -8.21
C LEU A 270 42.72 6.45 -8.02
N THR A 271 41.68 5.65 -8.24
CA THR A 271 41.73 4.20 -8.04
C THR A 271 42.75 3.53 -8.95
N THR A 272 42.99 4.08 -10.14
CA THR A 272 44.01 3.58 -11.07
C THR A 272 45.40 4.16 -10.78
N PHE A 273 45.53 5.48 -10.62
CA PHE A 273 46.84 6.16 -10.61
C PHE A 273 47.44 6.46 -9.22
N SER A 274 46.75 6.26 -8.10
CA SER A 274 47.24 6.70 -6.78
C SER A 274 48.59 6.10 -6.38
N GLY A 275 48.82 4.81 -6.62
CA GLY A 275 50.12 4.18 -6.40
C GLY A 275 51.23 4.83 -7.22
N ILE A 276 50.99 5.09 -8.50
CA ILE A 276 51.95 5.76 -9.39
C ILE A 276 52.25 7.18 -8.89
N ILE A 277 51.20 7.96 -8.56
CA ILE A 277 51.33 9.34 -8.07
C ILE A 277 52.18 9.40 -6.80
N ILE A 278 51.96 8.50 -5.83
CA ILE A 278 52.75 8.47 -4.58
C ILE A 278 54.18 7.99 -4.84
N LYS A 279 54.38 6.98 -5.71
CA LYS A 279 55.73 6.53 -6.12
C LYS A 279 56.54 7.66 -6.78
N ASP A 280 55.88 8.46 -7.62
CA ASP A 280 56.47 9.60 -8.33
C ASP A 280 56.86 10.77 -7.41
N LEU A 281 56.53 10.73 -6.11
CA LEU A 281 57.07 11.63 -5.08
C LEU A 281 58.43 11.16 -4.52
N GLY A 282 58.96 10.02 -4.98
CA GLY A 282 60.29 9.50 -4.62
C GLY A 282 60.29 8.34 -3.61
N PHE A 283 59.13 7.75 -3.28
CA PHE A 283 59.03 6.62 -2.37
C PHE A 283 59.30 5.27 -3.08
N SER A 284 59.88 4.30 -2.35
CA SER A 284 59.99 2.93 -2.86
C SER A 284 58.61 2.26 -2.96
N ALA A 285 58.46 1.20 -3.78
CA ALA A 285 57.17 0.53 -3.98
C ALA A 285 56.56 -0.03 -2.67
N VAL A 286 57.42 -0.51 -1.74
CA VAL A 286 57.00 -1.01 -0.42
C VAL A 286 56.46 0.14 0.46
N HIS A 287 57.16 1.28 0.53
CA HIS A 287 56.68 2.45 1.27
C HIS A 287 55.44 3.08 0.63
N THR A 288 55.38 3.10 -0.69
CA THR A 288 54.20 3.55 -1.48
C THR A 288 52.97 2.70 -1.15
N SER A 289 53.12 1.38 -1.03
CA SER A 289 52.02 0.47 -0.65
C SER A 289 51.46 0.78 0.74
N LEU A 290 52.32 1.13 1.71
CA LEU A 290 51.92 1.56 3.06
C LEU A 290 51.22 2.94 3.03
N LEU A 291 51.79 3.91 2.31
CA LEU A 291 51.23 5.26 2.15
C LEU A 291 49.90 5.28 1.39
N ASN A 292 49.53 4.20 0.71
CA ASN A 292 48.20 4.02 0.12
C ASN A 292 47.13 3.62 1.15
N MET A 293 47.47 3.05 2.31
CA MET A 293 46.46 2.60 3.29
C MET A 293 45.56 3.73 3.84
N PRO A 294 46.07 4.94 4.19
CA PRO A 294 45.24 6.01 4.74
C PRO A 294 44.17 6.53 3.77
N THR A 295 44.32 6.30 2.46
CA THR A 295 43.33 6.73 1.45
C THR A 295 41.94 6.12 1.68
N GLY A 296 41.89 4.83 2.03
CA GLY A 296 40.64 4.12 2.37
C GLY A 296 40.05 4.56 3.71
N ILE A 297 40.91 4.89 4.68
CA ILE A 297 40.50 5.44 5.98
C ILE A 297 39.85 6.81 5.79
N MET A 298 40.48 7.70 5.02
CA MET A 298 39.94 9.04 4.71
C MET A 298 38.63 8.97 3.93
N SER A 299 38.52 8.05 2.97
CA SER A 299 37.27 7.79 2.23
C SER A 299 36.13 7.36 3.17
N THR A 300 36.41 6.40 4.05
CA THR A 300 35.44 5.84 5.01
C THR A 300 35.03 6.88 6.06
N LEU A 301 35.99 7.62 6.62
CA LEU A 301 35.75 8.67 7.61
C LEU A 301 34.91 9.82 7.03
N SER A 302 35.22 10.25 5.80
CA SER A 302 34.41 11.24 5.07
C SER A 302 32.97 10.76 4.88
N ALA A 303 32.78 9.55 4.37
CA ALA A 303 31.45 8.96 4.21
C ALA A 303 30.66 8.88 5.53
N TYR A 304 31.30 8.49 6.63
CA TYR A 304 30.65 8.43 7.94
C TYR A 304 30.26 9.83 8.45
N ILE A 305 31.20 10.79 8.48
CA ILE A 305 30.98 12.15 8.99
C ILE A 305 29.88 12.86 8.19
N PHE A 306 29.94 12.83 6.86
CA PHE A 306 28.97 13.55 6.04
C PHE A 306 27.61 12.86 5.99
N SER A 307 27.54 11.51 6.08
CA SER A 307 26.26 10.81 6.24
C SER A 307 25.61 11.11 7.58
N TRP A 308 26.38 11.17 8.67
CA TRP A 308 25.90 11.58 9.99
C TRP A 308 25.40 13.02 9.99
N LEU A 309 26.14 13.95 9.35
CA LEU A 309 25.74 15.35 9.23
C LEU A 309 24.46 15.49 8.39
N ALA A 310 24.35 14.77 7.27
CA ALA A 310 23.16 14.71 6.42
C ALA A 310 21.93 14.05 7.08
N ALA A 311 22.14 13.21 8.10
CA ALA A 311 21.08 12.66 8.93
C ALA A 311 20.64 13.64 10.04
N ARG A 312 21.57 14.43 10.60
CA ARG A 312 21.30 15.37 11.69
C ARG A 312 20.75 16.72 11.20
N TRP A 313 21.12 17.16 9.99
CA TRP A 313 20.64 18.41 9.39
C TRP A 313 19.49 18.14 8.40
N ILE A 314 18.28 18.12 8.95
CA ILE A 314 17.01 17.95 8.21
C ILE A 314 16.93 19.00 7.09
N ASP A 315 16.49 18.57 5.90
CA ASP A 315 16.33 19.37 4.67
C ASP A 315 17.56 20.14 4.15
N ARG A 316 18.75 19.91 4.71
CA ARG A 316 20.01 20.55 4.26
C ARG A 316 20.97 19.62 3.52
N ARG A 317 20.53 18.42 3.10
CA ARG A 317 21.38 17.41 2.46
C ARG A 317 22.16 17.93 1.24
N CYS A 318 21.58 18.81 0.40
CA CYS A 318 22.29 19.41 -0.74
C CYS A 318 23.48 20.26 -0.29
N LEU A 319 23.28 21.07 0.76
CA LEU A 319 24.31 21.93 1.35
C LEU A 319 25.40 21.09 2.03
N VAL A 320 25.04 19.96 2.66
CA VAL A 320 26.03 18.99 3.18
C VAL A 320 26.89 18.42 2.04
N THR A 321 26.29 18.00 0.92
CA THR A 321 27.05 17.53 -0.26
C THR A 321 27.96 18.62 -0.85
N MET A 322 27.52 19.87 -0.90
CA MET A 322 28.34 21.00 -1.35
C MET A 322 29.55 21.21 -0.43
N ILE A 323 29.36 21.31 0.89
CA ILE A 323 30.45 21.43 1.88
C ILE A 323 31.41 20.24 1.78
N ALA A 324 30.89 19.03 1.68
CA ALA A 324 31.69 17.82 1.55
C ALA A 324 32.52 17.80 0.25
N SER A 325 32.07 18.48 -0.81
CA SER A 325 32.79 18.63 -2.08
C SER A 325 33.89 19.72 -2.02
N CYS A 326 33.89 20.61 -1.03
CA CYS A 326 34.95 21.61 -0.86
C CYS A 326 36.28 21.01 -0.37
N LEU A 327 36.25 19.95 0.44
CA LEU A 327 37.45 19.25 0.92
C LEU A 327 38.32 18.68 -0.21
N PRO A 328 37.79 17.89 -1.17
CA PRO A 328 38.60 17.40 -2.27
C PRO A 328 38.97 18.50 -3.28
N ILE A 329 38.22 19.62 -3.37
CA ILE A 329 38.67 20.83 -4.11
C ILE A 329 39.96 21.37 -3.50
N VAL A 330 40.02 21.54 -2.17
CA VAL A 330 41.25 21.96 -1.47
C VAL A 330 42.37 20.94 -1.70
N GLY A 331 42.08 19.63 -1.67
CA GLY A 331 43.02 18.58 -2.05
C GLY A 331 43.62 18.76 -3.44
N SER A 332 42.78 18.97 -4.46
CA SER A 332 43.23 19.23 -5.84
C SER A 332 44.09 20.48 -5.96
N VAL A 333 43.69 21.58 -5.31
CA VAL A 333 44.44 22.85 -5.33
C VAL A 333 45.80 22.68 -4.65
N LEU A 334 45.87 21.98 -3.50
CA LEU A 334 47.15 21.71 -2.82
C LEU A 334 48.12 20.91 -3.71
N VAL A 335 47.66 19.80 -4.30
CA VAL A 335 48.48 18.97 -5.19
C VAL A 335 48.93 19.73 -6.45
N TYR A 336 48.06 20.59 -7.00
CA TYR A 336 48.35 21.40 -8.18
C TYR A 336 49.32 22.56 -7.90
N SER A 337 49.16 23.26 -6.77
CA SER A 337 49.88 24.51 -6.48
C SER A 337 51.18 24.33 -5.69
N LEU A 338 51.33 23.24 -4.93
CA LEU A 338 52.55 23.01 -4.15
C LEU A 338 53.69 22.46 -5.01
N PRO A 339 54.93 22.95 -4.86
CA PRO A 339 56.08 22.35 -5.53
C PRO A 339 56.29 20.91 -5.02
N ARG A 340 56.74 20.01 -5.90
CA ARG A 340 56.97 18.59 -5.57
C ARG A 340 58.01 18.34 -4.47
N THR A 341 58.84 19.33 -4.17
CA THR A 341 59.77 19.33 -3.03
C THR A 341 59.05 19.30 -1.68
N ASN A 342 57.82 19.82 -1.59
CA ASN A 342 56.99 19.73 -0.38
C ASN A 342 56.18 18.42 -0.38
N VAL A 343 56.89 17.29 -0.20
CA VAL A 343 56.30 15.94 -0.18
C VAL A 343 55.19 15.81 0.89
N GLY A 344 55.36 16.43 2.05
CA GLY A 344 54.35 16.41 3.11
C GLY A 344 53.03 17.08 2.69
N GLY A 345 53.11 18.28 2.11
CA GLY A 345 51.93 18.99 1.61
C GLY A 345 51.26 18.28 0.42
N GLN A 346 52.06 17.69 -0.47
CA GLN A 346 51.57 16.84 -1.57
C GLN A 346 50.78 15.62 -1.05
N MET A 347 51.31 14.90 -0.04
CA MET A 347 50.62 13.77 0.59
C MET A 347 49.31 14.18 1.29
N VAL A 348 49.30 15.31 2.01
CA VAL A 348 48.06 15.85 2.61
C VAL A 348 47.02 16.18 1.55
N GLY A 349 47.44 16.78 0.43
CA GLY A 349 46.57 17.03 -0.72
C GLY A 349 45.96 15.74 -1.29
N ILE A 350 46.78 14.71 -1.49
CA ILE A 350 46.32 13.37 -1.95
C ILE A 350 45.31 12.76 -0.97
N TYR A 351 45.55 12.81 0.34
CA TYR A 351 44.60 12.30 1.33
C TYR A 351 43.27 13.08 1.36
N LEU A 352 43.30 14.39 1.10
CA LEU A 352 42.09 15.20 0.97
C LEU A 352 41.29 14.88 -0.31
N LEU A 353 41.95 14.54 -1.43
CA LEU A 353 41.25 14.10 -2.65
C LEU A 353 40.32 12.91 -2.38
N TYR A 354 40.77 11.93 -1.58
CA TYR A 354 39.99 10.75 -1.22
C TYR A 354 38.73 11.03 -0.38
N THR A 355 38.58 12.23 0.18
CA THR A 355 37.34 12.61 0.88
C THR A 355 36.12 12.69 -0.05
N TYR A 356 36.30 12.64 -1.38
CA TYR A 356 35.22 12.63 -2.38
C TYR A 356 34.15 11.54 -2.20
N PHE A 357 34.48 10.44 -1.51
CA PHE A 357 33.52 9.37 -1.25
C PHE A 357 32.35 9.83 -0.34
N GLY A 358 32.59 10.83 0.52
CA GLY A 358 31.57 11.49 1.33
C GLY A 358 30.44 12.15 0.53
N PRO A 359 30.73 13.16 -0.32
CA PRO A 359 29.71 13.77 -1.18
C PRO A 359 29.07 12.77 -2.16
N TYR A 360 29.79 11.74 -2.61
CA TYR A 360 29.18 10.66 -3.42
C TYR A 360 28.05 9.93 -2.65
N VAL A 361 28.32 9.44 -1.44
CA VAL A 361 27.33 8.69 -0.63
C VAL A 361 26.12 9.57 -0.30
N VAL A 362 26.34 10.82 0.14
CA VAL A 362 25.24 11.75 0.46
C VAL A 362 24.46 12.13 -0.80
N GLY A 363 25.14 12.37 -1.94
CA GLY A 363 24.49 12.65 -3.23
C GLY A 363 23.62 11.50 -3.74
N ILE A 364 24.08 10.25 -3.64
CA ILE A 364 23.26 9.07 -3.96
C ILE A 364 22.04 8.98 -3.05
N SER A 365 22.20 9.18 -1.73
CA SER A 365 21.09 9.12 -0.76
C SER A 365 19.93 10.07 -1.10
N MET A 366 20.22 11.19 -1.80
CA MET A 366 19.22 12.14 -2.27
C MET A 366 18.25 11.52 -3.29
N ALA A 367 18.77 10.76 -4.26
CA ALA A 367 17.97 10.05 -5.25
C ALA A 367 17.03 9.04 -4.57
N GLN A 368 17.52 8.37 -3.53
CA GLN A 368 16.75 7.36 -2.79
C GLN A 368 15.57 7.96 -2.03
N ALA A 369 15.73 9.19 -1.52
CA ALA A 369 14.76 9.91 -0.70
C ALA A 369 13.71 10.66 -1.54
N ASN A 370 14.13 11.30 -2.65
CA ASN A 370 13.27 12.23 -3.40
C ASN A 370 12.48 11.57 -4.55
N THR A 371 12.53 10.25 -4.67
CA THR A 371 11.82 9.47 -5.69
C THR A 371 10.82 8.52 -5.03
N ALA A 372 9.64 8.36 -5.62
CA ALA A 372 8.62 7.41 -5.19
C ALA A 372 8.22 6.48 -6.35
N GLY A 373 7.64 5.31 -6.05
CA GLY A 373 7.31 4.27 -7.03
C GLY A 373 8.46 3.29 -7.29
N HIS A 374 8.14 1.99 -7.44
CA HIS A 374 9.12 0.93 -7.62
C HIS A 374 9.82 1.04 -8.98
N THR A 375 9.05 1.09 -10.07
CA THR A 375 9.58 1.22 -11.43
C THR A 375 10.36 2.53 -11.61
N LYS A 376 9.86 3.65 -11.07
CA LYS A 376 10.54 4.94 -11.15
C LYS A 376 11.92 4.91 -10.48
N LYS A 377 12.04 4.32 -9.28
CA LYS A 377 13.33 4.14 -8.58
C LYS A 377 14.29 3.26 -9.37
N THR A 378 13.83 2.12 -9.89
CA THR A 378 14.68 1.21 -10.67
C THR A 378 15.27 1.91 -11.89
N VAL A 379 14.44 2.59 -12.69
CA VAL A 379 14.91 3.32 -13.89
C VAL A 379 15.87 4.45 -13.51
N GLN A 380 15.56 5.23 -12.47
CA GLN A 380 16.45 6.30 -12.01
C GLN A 380 17.82 5.75 -11.57
N TYR A 381 17.86 4.67 -10.78
CA TYR A 381 19.13 4.06 -10.36
C TYR A 381 19.91 3.48 -11.55
N SER A 382 19.25 2.89 -12.55
CA SER A 382 19.92 2.46 -13.79
C SER A 382 20.57 3.63 -14.52
N ILE A 383 19.89 4.78 -14.65
CA ILE A 383 20.48 6.00 -15.23
C ILE A 383 21.70 6.45 -14.41
N LEU A 384 21.57 6.56 -13.08
CA LEU A 384 22.68 6.96 -12.22
C LEU A 384 23.87 5.99 -12.28
N TYR A 385 23.63 4.68 -12.44
CA TYR A 385 24.69 3.68 -12.59
C TYR A 385 25.41 3.78 -13.94
N ILE A 386 24.71 4.14 -15.02
CA ILE A 386 25.35 4.51 -16.29
C ILE A 386 26.27 5.73 -16.08
N GLY A 387 25.83 6.72 -15.29
CA GLY A 387 26.65 7.88 -14.93
C GLY A 387 27.92 7.51 -14.15
N TYR A 388 27.81 6.59 -13.17
CA TYR A 388 28.94 6.00 -12.46
C TYR A 388 29.93 5.31 -13.42
N ALA A 389 29.43 4.47 -14.35
CA ALA A 389 30.28 3.78 -15.31
C ALA A 389 30.99 4.75 -16.27
N VAL A 390 30.28 5.74 -16.82
CA VAL A 390 30.85 6.78 -17.69
C VAL A 390 31.90 7.63 -16.97
N GLY A 391 31.67 7.99 -15.70
CA GLY A 391 32.67 8.71 -14.90
C GLY A 391 33.95 7.90 -14.71
N ASN A 392 33.84 6.63 -14.33
CA ASN A 392 34.99 5.75 -14.15
C ASN A 392 35.71 5.40 -15.47
N LEU A 393 35.01 5.38 -16.61
CA LEU A 393 35.61 5.26 -17.95
C LEU A 393 36.44 6.50 -18.32
N ILE A 394 35.94 7.70 -18.02
CA ILE A 394 36.64 8.97 -18.34
C ILE A 394 37.84 9.20 -17.39
N GLY A 395 37.71 8.83 -16.11
CA GLY A 395 38.69 9.11 -15.06
C GLY A 395 40.15 8.79 -15.42
N PRO A 396 40.52 7.53 -15.68
CA PRO A 396 41.89 7.15 -16.00
C PRO A 396 42.41 7.74 -17.32
N LEU A 397 41.51 8.07 -18.26
CA LEU A 397 41.86 8.70 -19.55
C LEU A 397 42.28 10.17 -19.39
N THR A 398 41.94 10.83 -18.27
CA THR A 398 42.44 12.18 -17.96
C THR A 398 43.93 12.19 -17.61
N PHE A 399 44.46 11.07 -17.10
CA PHE A 399 45.87 10.89 -16.78
C PHE A 399 46.64 10.47 -18.04
N ARG A 400 47.25 11.45 -18.71
CA ARG A 400 47.99 11.26 -19.96
C ARG A 400 49.45 10.91 -19.68
N ALA A 401 49.98 9.88 -20.35
CA ALA A 401 51.38 9.50 -20.26
C ALA A 401 52.36 10.63 -20.66
N SER A 402 51.97 11.51 -21.59
CA SER A 402 52.76 12.70 -21.98
C SER A 402 52.86 13.78 -20.88
N GLN A 403 52.10 13.64 -19.79
CA GLN A 403 52.15 14.52 -18.62
C GLN A 403 52.79 13.83 -17.40
N ALA A 404 53.21 12.57 -17.52
CA ALA A 404 53.95 11.89 -16.45
C ALA A 404 55.31 12.59 -16.21
N PRO A 405 55.82 12.65 -14.96
CA PRO A 405 55.20 12.17 -13.73
C PRO A 405 54.22 13.20 -13.10
N ALA A 406 54.06 14.38 -13.70
CA ALA A 406 53.33 15.52 -13.11
C ALA A 406 51.79 15.35 -13.09
N TYR A 407 51.23 14.72 -14.12
CA TYR A 407 49.79 14.48 -14.34
C TYR A 407 48.89 15.70 -14.15
N THR A 408 49.38 16.89 -14.51
CA THR A 408 48.68 18.17 -14.29
C THR A 408 47.28 18.21 -14.90
N GLY A 409 47.07 17.62 -16.08
CA GLY A 409 45.74 17.52 -16.70
C GLY A 409 44.75 16.67 -15.91
N GLY A 410 45.21 15.62 -15.23
CA GLY A 410 44.38 14.79 -14.36
C GLY A 410 43.87 15.58 -13.15
N PHE A 411 44.76 16.28 -12.44
CA PHE A 411 44.38 17.09 -11.28
C PHE A 411 43.48 18.28 -11.66
N ILE A 412 43.70 18.92 -12.81
CA ILE A 412 42.80 19.96 -13.34
C ILE A 412 41.42 19.35 -13.65
N ALA A 413 41.36 18.19 -14.31
CA ALA A 413 40.10 17.52 -14.61
C ALA A 413 39.33 17.14 -13.33
N MET A 414 40.02 16.69 -12.28
CA MET A 414 39.42 16.44 -10.96
C MET A 414 38.87 17.72 -10.32
N LEU A 415 39.66 18.80 -10.30
CA LEU A 415 39.23 20.10 -9.77
C LEU A 415 37.97 20.63 -10.47
N VAL A 416 37.95 20.62 -11.80
CA VAL A 416 36.79 21.01 -12.61
C VAL A 416 35.60 20.11 -12.31
N SER A 417 35.81 18.79 -12.18
CA SER A 417 34.75 17.85 -11.86
C SER A 417 34.12 18.11 -10.48
N TYR A 418 34.91 18.40 -9.45
CA TYR A 418 34.36 18.77 -8.14
C TYR A 418 33.61 20.12 -8.16
N CYS A 419 34.07 21.10 -8.94
CA CYS A 419 33.33 22.35 -9.16
C CYS A 419 31.98 22.10 -9.86
N ILE A 420 31.94 21.18 -10.85
CA ILE A 420 30.70 20.72 -11.48
C ILE A 420 29.80 20.04 -10.44
N CYS A 421 30.33 19.20 -9.53
CA CYS A 421 29.54 18.61 -8.45
C CYS A 421 28.86 19.65 -7.56
N VAL A 422 29.59 20.70 -7.15
CA VAL A 422 29.02 21.82 -6.36
C VAL A 422 27.96 22.57 -7.15
N ALA A 423 28.22 22.88 -8.42
CA ALA A 423 27.26 23.57 -9.29
C ALA A 423 25.98 22.73 -9.54
N SER A 424 26.11 21.42 -9.81
CA SER A 424 24.99 20.50 -9.99
C SER A 424 24.15 20.37 -8.71
N MET A 425 24.78 20.32 -7.54
CA MET A 425 24.06 20.29 -6.26
C MET A 425 23.39 21.63 -5.93
N GLY A 426 24.01 22.75 -6.28
CA GLY A 426 23.40 24.08 -6.22
C GLY A 426 22.17 24.19 -7.13
N LEU A 427 22.28 23.75 -8.39
CA LEU A 427 21.17 23.71 -9.34
C LEU A 427 20.04 22.77 -8.87
N TYR A 428 20.38 21.58 -8.37
CA TYR A 428 19.41 20.66 -7.78
C TYR A 428 18.69 21.29 -6.59
N TRP A 429 19.42 21.97 -5.70
CA TRP A 429 18.84 22.67 -4.55
C TRP A 429 17.93 23.83 -4.99
N VAL A 430 18.34 24.65 -5.95
CA VAL A 430 17.51 25.73 -6.51
C VAL A 430 16.23 25.18 -7.13
N LEU A 431 16.32 24.12 -7.94
CA LEU A 431 15.14 23.50 -8.55
C LEU A 431 14.21 22.86 -7.51
N VAL A 432 14.74 22.15 -6.51
CA VAL A 432 13.93 21.60 -5.42
C VAL A 432 13.32 22.71 -4.58
N VAL A 433 14.01 23.82 -4.32
CA VAL A 433 13.42 25.00 -3.65
C VAL A 433 12.37 25.68 -4.51
N GLN A 434 12.53 25.75 -5.84
CA GLN A 434 11.53 26.30 -6.75
C GLN A 434 10.29 25.40 -6.83
N LEU A 435 10.47 24.08 -6.94
CA LEU A 435 9.39 23.09 -6.90
C LEU A 435 8.69 23.12 -5.54
N ASN A 436 9.45 23.11 -4.44
CA ASN A 436 8.88 23.22 -3.09
C ASN A 436 8.20 24.56 -2.88
N ARG A 437 8.67 25.69 -3.43
CA ARG A 437 7.96 26.98 -3.37
C ARG A 437 6.65 26.96 -4.17
N ARG A 438 6.61 26.30 -5.34
CA ARG A 438 5.37 25.98 -6.06
C ARG A 438 4.45 25.05 -5.26
N LEU A 439 4.98 24.37 -4.24
CA LEU A 439 4.28 23.51 -3.27
C LEU A 439 4.23 24.11 -1.83
N VAL A 440 4.54 25.40 -1.62
CA VAL A 440 4.43 26.04 -0.27
C VAL A 440 3.06 26.67 -0.07
N GLY A 441 2.38 27.00 -1.17
CA GLY A 441 0.92 27.05 -1.21
C GLY A 441 0.30 25.64 -1.22
N VAL A 442 0.88 24.68 -0.50
CA VAL A 442 0.42 23.29 -0.39
C VAL A 442 0.82 22.75 1.00
N ASP A 443 -0.18 22.39 1.82
CA ASP A 443 0.03 21.88 3.17
C ASP A 443 0.61 20.45 3.13
N PRO A 444 1.65 20.10 3.93
CA PRO A 444 2.53 18.97 3.63
C PRO A 444 1.88 17.58 3.68
N GLU A 445 0.73 17.44 4.34
CA GLU A 445 0.05 16.15 4.53
C GLU A 445 -1.10 15.93 3.55
N THR A 446 -1.68 17.00 2.99
CA THR A 446 -2.89 16.95 2.16
C THR A 446 -2.67 17.39 0.72
N GLY A 447 -1.64 18.20 0.45
CA GLY A 447 -1.36 18.68 -0.91
C GLY A 447 -2.03 20.01 -1.28
N ALA A 448 -2.48 20.84 -0.33
CA ALA A 448 -3.35 22.01 -0.61
C ALA A 448 -3.03 23.31 0.18
N ALA A 449 -3.00 24.47 -0.49
CA ALA A 449 -3.41 25.77 0.06
C ALA A 449 -3.01 26.13 1.51
N LYS A 450 -1.73 26.31 1.88
CA LYS A 450 -1.40 26.83 3.23
C LYS A 450 -1.96 28.26 3.40
N HIS A 451 -3.04 28.38 4.16
CA HIS A 451 -3.83 29.61 4.31
C HIS A 451 -3.00 30.75 4.93
N VAL A 452 -3.03 31.91 4.27
CA VAL A 452 -2.55 33.19 4.81
C VAL A 452 -3.73 34.16 4.87
N ARG A 453 -3.99 34.74 6.04
CA ARG A 453 -5.02 35.78 6.25
C ARG A 453 -4.54 37.16 5.80
N CYS A 454 -5.51 38.00 5.39
CA CYS A 454 -5.53 39.48 5.20
C CYS A 454 -6.09 39.81 3.79
N THR A 455 -6.89 40.84 3.53
CA THR A 455 -7.65 41.84 4.34
C THR A 455 -8.75 42.42 3.43
N GLU A 456 -9.74 43.13 3.97
CA GLU A 456 -10.93 43.59 3.22
C GLU A 456 -10.68 44.79 2.29
N GLU A 457 -10.34 44.54 1.01
CA GLU A 457 -10.42 45.56 -0.06
C GLU A 457 -10.99 44.96 -1.36
N VAL A 458 -11.83 45.73 -2.08
CA VAL A 458 -12.60 45.26 -3.25
C VAL A 458 -11.88 45.62 -4.56
N PRO A 459 -11.64 44.68 -5.49
CA PRO A 459 -10.79 44.91 -6.67
C PRO A 459 -11.49 45.54 -7.88
N ILE A 460 -10.74 46.33 -8.66
CA ILE A 460 -11.13 46.90 -9.96
C ILE A 460 -10.46 46.10 -11.10
N CYS A 461 -11.04 46.10 -12.31
CA CYS A 461 -10.44 45.46 -13.49
C CYS A 461 -9.43 46.36 -14.21
N ARG A 462 -8.38 45.74 -14.80
CA ARG A 462 -7.22 46.46 -15.36
C ARG A 462 -7.55 47.39 -16.55
N PHE A 463 -8.64 47.15 -17.26
CA PHE A 463 -9.08 48.03 -18.35
C PHE A 463 -9.76 49.30 -17.81
N CYS A 464 -10.67 49.15 -16.84
CA CYS A 464 -11.29 50.28 -16.14
C CYS A 464 -10.28 51.10 -15.33
N GLU A 465 -9.26 50.45 -14.76
CA GLU A 465 -8.12 51.08 -14.09
C GLU A 465 -7.32 52.00 -15.04
N ILE A 466 -7.10 51.58 -16.30
CA ILE A 466 -6.37 52.36 -17.32
C ILE A 466 -7.23 53.50 -17.90
N HIS A 467 -8.55 53.47 -17.76
CA HIS A 467 -9.49 54.46 -18.35
C HIS A 467 -10.29 55.28 -17.34
N GLY A 468 -10.16 55.02 -16.04
CA GLY A 468 -10.80 55.81 -14.98
C GLY A 468 -12.32 55.66 -14.90
N TRP A 469 -12.88 54.52 -15.32
CA TRP A 469 -14.32 54.29 -15.39
C TRP A 469 -14.85 53.41 -14.25
N PRO A 470 -16.08 53.65 -13.75
CA PRO A 470 -16.72 52.76 -12.79
C PRO A 470 -16.99 51.38 -13.42
N CYS A 471 -16.60 50.31 -12.72
CA CYS A 471 -16.52 48.96 -13.28
C CYS A 471 -17.74 48.10 -12.93
N GLU A 472 -18.83 48.21 -13.70
CA GLU A 472 -20.05 47.40 -13.46
C GLU A 472 -19.95 45.92 -13.89
N ARG A 473 -18.99 45.55 -14.75
CA ARG A 473 -18.87 44.18 -15.28
C ARG A 473 -17.42 43.70 -15.29
N GLY A 474 -17.07 42.97 -14.23
CA GLY A 474 -15.76 42.33 -14.11
C GLY A 474 -15.74 41.28 -13.01
N LEU A 475 -16.20 40.07 -13.31
CA LEU A 475 -15.97 38.89 -12.46
C LEU A 475 -14.48 38.54 -12.48
N LYS A 476 -13.69 39.23 -11.65
CA LYS A 476 -12.32 38.84 -11.34
C LYS A 476 -12.40 37.72 -10.31
N VAL A 477 -12.25 36.48 -10.77
CA VAL A 477 -12.12 35.32 -9.87
C VAL A 477 -10.83 35.52 -9.07
N VAL A 478 -10.97 35.87 -7.78
CA VAL A 478 -9.85 36.31 -6.92
C VAL A 478 -8.93 35.15 -6.57
N PHE A 479 -9.46 33.92 -6.56
CA PHE A 479 -8.76 32.71 -6.17
C PHE A 479 -8.74 31.69 -7.32
N GLN A 480 -7.59 31.05 -7.51
CA GLN A 480 -7.47 29.90 -8.42
C GLN A 480 -8.36 28.73 -7.97
N ASP A 481 -8.64 28.66 -6.67
CA ASP A 481 -9.53 27.68 -6.04
C ASP A 481 -11.00 27.88 -6.41
N ASP A 482 -11.46 29.13 -6.59
CA ASP A 482 -12.84 29.44 -6.97
C ASP A 482 -13.09 29.15 -8.47
N ALA A 483 -12.04 29.23 -9.30
CA ALA A 483 -12.06 28.73 -10.68
C ALA A 483 -12.02 27.19 -10.74
N ALA A 484 -11.27 26.54 -9.84
CA ALA A 484 -11.20 25.08 -9.73
C ALA A 484 -12.50 24.47 -9.16
N GLN A 485 -13.11 25.11 -8.16
CA GLN A 485 -14.43 24.79 -7.60
C GLN A 485 -15.60 25.08 -8.55
N ARG A 486 -15.34 25.68 -9.72
CA ARG A 486 -16.34 25.89 -10.79
C ARG A 486 -16.01 25.11 -12.07
N GLY A 487 -15.02 24.22 -12.04
CA GLY A 487 -14.69 23.32 -13.15
C GLY A 487 -14.18 24.00 -14.43
N VAL A 488 -13.84 25.29 -14.41
CA VAL A 488 -13.39 26.04 -15.60
C VAL A 488 -11.91 25.78 -15.86
N GLY A 489 -11.61 24.72 -16.61
CA GLY A 489 -10.24 24.32 -16.90
C GLY A 489 -9.59 25.07 -18.07
N PHE A 490 -8.43 25.68 -17.84
CA PHE A 490 -7.42 25.85 -18.89
C PHE A 490 -6.63 24.52 -19.05
N GLY A 491 -7.13 23.64 -19.92
CA GLY A 491 -6.41 22.50 -20.53
C GLY A 491 -5.60 21.53 -19.65
N ARG A 492 -6.18 20.33 -19.36
CA ARG A 492 -5.57 18.97 -19.18
C ARG A 492 -4.11 18.86 -18.67
N HIS A 493 -3.73 18.09 -17.63
CA HIS A 493 -4.29 17.11 -16.66
C HIS A 493 -3.52 17.30 -15.31
N GLY A 494 -3.93 16.96 -14.06
CA GLY A 494 -4.55 15.74 -13.49
C GLY A 494 -3.47 14.71 -13.08
N THR A 495 -3.31 14.18 -11.85
CA THR A 495 -4.00 14.18 -10.52
C THR A 495 -2.93 14.02 -9.38
N VAL A 496 -3.08 14.29 -8.06
CA VAL A 496 -4.06 13.96 -6.97
C VAL A 496 -4.00 12.47 -6.55
N THR A 497 -3.72 12.01 -5.30
CA THR A 497 -4.17 12.45 -3.95
C THR A 497 -3.26 11.96 -2.80
N SER A 498 -3.26 12.64 -1.65
CA SER A 498 -2.78 12.14 -0.34
C SER A 498 -3.87 11.37 0.43
N ARG A 499 -3.49 10.59 1.48
CA ARG A 499 -4.42 10.11 2.53
C ARG A 499 -4.14 10.80 3.87
N PRO A 500 -5.13 10.96 4.77
CA PRO A 500 -5.02 11.84 5.95
C PRO A 500 -4.38 11.17 7.17
N GLN A 501 -3.97 11.99 8.14
CA GLN A 501 -3.56 11.55 9.49
C GLN A 501 -4.67 10.83 10.27
N LEU A 502 -4.25 10.00 11.23
CA LEU A 502 -5.08 9.47 12.32
C LEU A 502 -4.95 10.36 13.56
N TRP A 503 -6.08 10.77 14.14
CA TRP A 503 -6.15 11.35 15.48
C TRP A 503 -6.58 10.27 16.50
N LYS A 504 -6.05 10.32 17.73
CA LYS A 504 -6.43 9.40 18.82
C LYS A 504 -7.79 9.80 19.43
N ALA A 505 -8.76 8.89 19.41
CA ALA A 505 -9.94 9.04 20.26
C ALA A 505 -9.62 8.51 21.67
N ASP A 506 -9.62 9.39 22.67
CA ASP A 506 -9.73 8.98 24.06
C ASP A 506 -11.22 8.72 24.36
N SER A 507 -11.58 7.46 24.56
CA SER A 507 -12.83 7.06 25.19
C SER A 507 -12.62 5.70 25.86
N GLU A 508 -12.32 5.70 27.16
CA GLU A 508 -12.29 4.47 27.95
C GLU A 508 -13.68 3.81 27.94
N PHE A 509 -13.80 2.67 27.27
CA PHE A 509 -14.95 1.80 27.44
C PHE A 509 -14.87 1.16 28.83
N ARG A 510 -15.76 1.56 29.74
CA ARG A 510 -15.96 0.87 31.02
C ARG A 510 -17.05 -0.20 30.85
N SER A 511 -16.66 -1.46 31.00
CA SER A 511 -17.60 -2.57 31.09
C SER A 511 -18.48 -2.44 32.34
N VAL A 512 -19.79 -2.60 32.19
CA VAL A 512 -20.70 -2.82 33.32
C VAL A 512 -20.57 -4.29 33.72
N PRO A 513 -20.36 -4.64 35.00
CA PRO A 513 -20.22 -6.04 35.42
C PRO A 513 -21.53 -6.82 35.21
N LEU A 514 -21.43 -8.02 34.64
CA LEU A 514 -22.56 -8.93 34.33
C LEU A 514 -23.49 -9.19 35.53
N ASN A 515 -22.93 -9.10 36.74
CA ASN A 515 -23.62 -9.24 38.03
C ASN A 515 -24.86 -8.34 38.14
N ALA A 516 -24.92 -7.23 37.40
CA ALA A 516 -26.04 -6.29 37.39
C ALA A 516 -27.32 -6.82 36.70
N TYR A 517 -27.26 -7.96 35.99
CA TYR A 517 -28.39 -8.49 35.20
C TYR A 517 -28.80 -9.93 35.54
N ILE A 518 -28.23 -10.54 36.58
CA ILE A 518 -28.63 -11.88 37.03
C ILE A 518 -29.97 -11.78 37.78
N GLY A 519 -31.09 -12.15 37.13
CA GLY A 519 -32.40 -12.22 37.81
C GLY A 519 -33.69 -12.23 36.98
N ARG A 520 -33.65 -12.05 35.65
CA ARG A 520 -34.80 -12.20 34.72
C ARG A 520 -34.25 -12.80 33.42
N TRP A 521 -34.81 -13.84 32.78
CA TRP A 521 -36.22 -14.17 32.54
C TRP A 521 -36.54 -15.69 32.56
N ILE A 522 -37.79 -16.05 32.26
CA ILE A 522 -38.48 -17.33 32.56
C ILE A 522 -38.48 -18.31 31.36
N PHE A 523 -38.39 -19.62 31.65
CA PHE A 523 -38.62 -20.73 30.72
C PHE A 523 -40.09 -21.19 30.67
N LEU A 524 -40.60 -21.53 29.48
CA LEU A 524 -41.68 -22.50 29.23
C LEU A 524 -41.55 -23.03 27.77
N ASN A 525 -41.95 -24.25 27.36
CA ASN A 525 -42.04 -25.57 28.02
C ASN A 525 -42.38 -26.62 26.91
N THR A 526 -41.68 -27.76 26.83
CA THR A 526 -42.23 -29.06 26.32
C THR A 526 -41.28 -30.20 26.71
N ILE A 527 -41.83 -31.40 26.93
CA ILE A 527 -41.24 -32.43 27.81
C ILE A 527 -40.91 -33.74 27.06
N SER A 528 -40.05 -34.56 27.65
CA SER A 528 -39.38 -35.78 27.12
C SER A 528 -40.28 -36.98 26.74
N SER A 529 -41.57 -36.82 26.50
CA SER A 529 -42.53 -37.94 26.35
C SER A 529 -42.96 -38.27 24.91
N ASN A 530 -42.40 -37.60 23.88
CA ASN A 530 -42.99 -37.64 22.53
C ASN A 530 -42.33 -38.57 21.49
N PHE A 531 -41.10 -39.06 21.68
CA PHE A 531 -40.39 -39.82 20.62
C PHE A 531 -39.50 -40.98 21.12
N THR A 532 -40.08 -41.92 21.86
CA THR A 532 -39.54 -43.29 22.02
C THR A 532 -40.63 -44.32 21.69
N LEU A 533 -40.20 -45.52 21.26
CA LEU A 533 -40.96 -46.63 20.64
C LEU A 533 -41.04 -46.50 19.09
N VAL A 534 -40.83 -47.55 18.29
CA VAL A 534 -40.88 -49.01 18.55
C VAL A 534 -39.65 -49.73 17.98
N ALA A 535 -39.20 -50.80 18.64
CA ALA A 535 -38.19 -51.74 18.12
C ALA A 535 -38.83 -52.86 17.26
N GLY A 536 -38.15 -53.33 16.22
CA GLY A 536 -38.58 -54.44 15.37
C GLY A 536 -37.40 -55.27 14.85
N ASP A 537 -37.49 -56.58 15.00
CA ASP A 537 -36.41 -57.57 14.95
C ASP A 537 -35.79 -57.93 13.57
N MET A 538 -34.64 -58.63 13.67
CA MET A 538 -34.06 -59.67 12.79
C MET A 538 -32.99 -59.31 11.72
N ASP A 539 -31.77 -59.76 12.06
CA ASP A 539 -30.85 -60.62 11.29
C ASP A 539 -30.35 -60.24 9.88
N GLY A 540 -29.01 -60.19 9.74
CA GLY A 540 -28.31 -60.20 8.44
C GLY A 540 -26.80 -60.00 8.56
N VAL A 541 -25.99 -61.01 8.19
CA VAL A 541 -24.52 -61.02 8.40
C VAL A 541 -23.73 -60.54 7.16
N SER A 542 -22.67 -59.76 7.43
CA SER A 542 -21.48 -59.50 6.59
C SER A 542 -21.60 -58.70 5.30
N SER A 543 -20.79 -57.63 5.19
CA SER A 543 -19.56 -57.67 4.38
C SER A 543 -18.71 -56.41 4.61
N SER A 544 -17.49 -56.41 4.07
CA SER A 544 -16.36 -55.58 4.49
C SER A 544 -16.22 -54.21 3.82
N ASP A 545 -15.57 -53.29 4.55
CA ASP A 545 -14.32 -52.59 4.15
C ASP A 545 -14.36 -51.04 4.15
N LYS A 546 -13.40 -50.45 4.89
CA LYS A 546 -12.88 -49.06 4.90
C LYS A 546 -13.81 -47.86 5.15
N GLY A 547 -13.42 -47.01 6.11
CA GLY A 547 -13.57 -45.57 5.85
C GLY A 547 -13.54 -44.52 6.98
N SER A 548 -13.29 -44.82 8.25
CA SER A 548 -13.26 -43.76 9.27
C SER A 548 -12.40 -44.09 10.50
N ASP A 549 -11.28 -43.39 10.67
CA ASP A 549 -10.67 -43.12 11.97
C ASP A 549 -9.66 -41.97 11.84
N MET A 550 -10.08 -40.77 12.28
CA MET A 550 -9.24 -39.60 12.61
C MET A 550 -10.11 -38.59 13.39
N LEU A 551 -10.62 -39.04 14.53
CA LEU A 551 -11.32 -38.23 15.54
C LEU A 551 -10.87 -38.62 16.97
N SER A 552 -9.57 -38.67 17.20
CA SER A 552 -9.00 -38.89 18.55
C SER A 552 -7.54 -38.44 18.63
N GLU A 553 -7.32 -37.15 18.91
CA GLU A 553 -6.14 -36.62 19.62
C GLU A 553 -6.32 -35.10 19.83
N PHE A 554 -7.24 -34.76 20.74
CA PHE A 554 -7.44 -33.37 21.20
C PHE A 554 -7.93 -33.37 22.65
N GLU A 555 -7.09 -33.86 23.57
CA GLU A 555 -7.21 -33.58 25.00
C GLU A 555 -5.88 -33.87 25.70
N GLU A 556 -5.05 -32.82 25.84
CA GLU A 556 -4.37 -32.47 27.10
C GLU A 556 -3.60 -31.15 26.88
N LEU A 557 -4.04 -30.11 27.60
CA LEU A 557 -3.50 -28.77 27.53
C LEU A 557 -3.47 -28.25 28.97
N ASP A 558 -2.28 -28.02 29.53
CA ASP A 558 -2.15 -27.26 30.78
C ASP A 558 -1.37 -25.96 30.57
N THR A 559 -1.93 -24.96 31.22
CA THR A 559 -1.83 -23.50 31.25
C THR A 559 -0.50 -22.79 30.96
N GLY A 560 -0.64 -21.59 30.37
CA GLY A 560 0.48 -20.69 30.12
C GLY A 560 0.19 -19.19 29.85
N ASP A 561 -1.07 -18.73 29.87
CA ASP A 561 -1.48 -17.35 30.20
C ASP A 561 -3.02 -17.22 30.04
N LYS A 562 -3.75 -17.00 31.13
CA LYS A 562 -5.22 -16.98 31.13
C LYS A 562 -5.78 -15.62 30.66
N LEU A 563 -6.73 -15.66 29.72
CA LEU A 563 -7.74 -14.60 29.61
C LEU A 563 -8.57 -14.57 30.91
N PRO A 564 -8.88 -13.40 31.49
CA PRO A 564 -9.55 -13.33 32.78
C PRO A 564 -11.08 -13.45 32.64
N MET A 565 -11.58 -14.68 32.49
CA MET A 565 -12.98 -15.05 32.74
C MET A 565 -13.02 -16.48 33.28
N ASP A 566 -13.61 -16.68 34.46
CA ASP A 566 -13.92 -18.03 34.96
C ASP A 566 -15.14 -18.60 34.19
N PRO A 567 -15.13 -19.88 33.78
CA PRO A 567 -16.25 -20.49 33.10
C PRO A 567 -17.44 -20.67 34.05
N CYS A 568 -18.49 -19.87 33.88
CA CYS A 568 -19.77 -20.10 34.54
C CYS A 568 -20.41 -21.38 33.99
N LEU A 569 -20.30 -22.47 34.74
CA LEU A 569 -21.00 -23.74 34.52
C LEU A 569 -22.50 -23.49 34.25
N GLY A 570 -22.94 -23.80 33.03
CA GLY A 570 -24.33 -23.64 32.58
C GLY A 570 -24.54 -22.69 31.38
N HIS A 571 -23.52 -21.96 30.91
CA HIS A 571 -23.68 -21.06 29.77
C HIS A 571 -23.72 -21.83 28.42
N PRO A 572 -24.70 -21.58 27.51
CA PRO A 572 -24.82 -22.31 26.24
C PRO A 572 -23.61 -22.21 25.31
N LEU A 573 -22.81 -21.13 25.42
CA LEU A 573 -21.61 -20.95 24.61
C LEU A 573 -20.39 -21.75 25.11
N ALA A 574 -20.45 -22.40 26.28
CA ALA A 574 -19.35 -23.18 26.83
C ALA A 574 -19.02 -24.45 26.02
N ALA A 575 -19.90 -24.86 25.09
CA ALA A 575 -19.66 -25.95 24.14
C ALA A 575 -18.81 -25.54 22.92
N TYR A 576 -18.42 -24.27 22.80
CA TYR A 576 -17.61 -23.74 21.71
C TYR A 576 -16.23 -23.29 22.20
N PRO A 577 -15.17 -23.39 21.37
CA PRO A 577 -13.84 -22.90 21.72
C PRO A 577 -13.86 -21.41 22.13
N ASP A 578 -13.02 -21.01 23.10
CA ASP A 578 -12.97 -19.65 23.69
C ASP A 578 -13.04 -18.49 22.68
N LEU A 579 -12.41 -18.66 21.51
CA LEU A 579 -12.42 -17.67 20.43
C LEU A 579 -13.76 -17.63 19.67
N GLU A 580 -14.37 -18.79 19.42
CA GLU A 580 -15.69 -18.87 18.78
C GLU A 580 -16.78 -18.39 19.74
N SER A 581 -16.73 -18.79 21.01
CA SER A 581 -17.68 -18.33 22.03
C SER A 581 -17.61 -16.81 22.24
N TYR A 582 -16.42 -16.22 22.37
CA TYR A 582 -16.24 -14.76 22.46
C TYR A 582 -16.77 -14.02 21.22
N LEU A 583 -16.52 -14.52 20.01
CA LEU A 583 -16.98 -13.87 18.77
C LEU A 583 -18.49 -14.03 18.56
N LEU A 584 -19.08 -15.15 18.99
CA LEU A 584 -20.54 -15.34 19.01
C LEU A 584 -21.20 -14.46 20.07
N GLU A 585 -20.62 -14.35 21.27
CA GLU A 585 -21.08 -13.45 22.32
C GLU A 585 -21.03 -11.98 21.86
N TYR A 586 -19.94 -11.56 21.20
CA TYR A 586 -19.84 -10.23 20.61
C TYR A 586 -20.85 -9.99 19.48
N PHE A 587 -21.21 -11.02 18.71
CA PHE A 587 -22.32 -10.90 17.76
C PHE A 587 -23.66 -10.72 18.49
N ILE A 588 -23.95 -11.56 19.49
CA ILE A 588 -25.23 -11.59 20.22
C ILE A 588 -25.48 -10.33 21.04
N HIS A 589 -24.44 -9.78 21.69
CA HIS A 589 -24.57 -8.62 22.57
C HIS A 589 -24.10 -7.30 21.93
N GLY A 590 -23.16 -7.34 20.99
CA GLY A 590 -22.59 -6.14 20.34
C GLY A 590 -23.22 -5.80 18.99
N ILE A 591 -23.33 -6.77 18.08
CA ILE A 591 -23.75 -6.51 16.69
C ILE A 591 -25.26 -6.64 16.51
N GLY A 592 -25.81 -7.80 16.84
CA GLY A 592 -27.20 -8.19 16.56
C GLY A 592 -28.25 -7.24 17.16
N PRO A 593 -28.13 -6.75 18.42
CA PRO A 593 -29.09 -5.81 18.98
C PRO A 593 -29.16 -4.49 18.20
N ASN A 594 -28.06 -4.12 17.52
CA ASN A 594 -27.97 -2.93 16.67
C ASN A 594 -28.36 -3.20 15.19
N CYS A 595 -28.98 -4.35 14.88
CA CYS A 595 -29.48 -4.70 13.54
C CYS A 595 -31.02 -4.66 13.42
N SER A 596 -31.74 -4.32 14.49
CA SER A 596 -33.18 -4.01 14.51
C SER A 596 -33.41 -2.80 15.43
N LEU A 597 -34.52 -2.07 15.27
CA LEU A 597 -34.89 -0.95 16.15
C LEU A 597 -35.60 -1.39 17.45
N THR A 598 -35.89 -2.69 17.58
CA THR A 598 -36.41 -3.30 18.80
C THR A 598 -35.58 -4.53 19.18
N THR A 599 -35.52 -4.82 20.48
CA THR A 599 -34.88 -6.04 21.01
C THR A 599 -35.82 -7.24 20.99
N MET A 600 -37.14 -7.00 21.01
CA MET A 600 -38.17 -8.03 21.04
C MET A 600 -38.41 -8.67 19.67
N ASP A 601 -38.32 -7.88 18.59
CA ASP A 601 -38.48 -8.36 17.20
C ASP A 601 -37.20 -8.09 16.41
N ASN A 602 -36.24 -8.99 16.60
CA ASN A 602 -34.92 -8.91 15.98
C ASN A 602 -34.52 -10.27 15.36
N PRO A 603 -34.78 -10.48 14.06
CA PRO A 603 -34.52 -11.77 13.41
C PRO A 603 -33.04 -12.16 13.35
N TYR A 604 -32.09 -11.23 13.51
CA TYR A 604 -30.68 -11.59 13.66
C TYR A 604 -30.42 -12.33 14.98
N ILE A 605 -31.16 -11.99 16.05
CA ILE A 605 -31.07 -12.64 17.36
C ILE A 605 -32.05 -13.82 17.49
N SER A 606 -33.29 -13.69 17.00
CA SER A 606 -34.32 -14.72 17.16
C SER A 606 -34.29 -15.83 16.11
N LEU A 607 -33.71 -15.59 14.93
CA LEU A 607 -33.65 -16.57 13.84
C LEU A 607 -32.20 -16.94 13.45
N ILE A 608 -31.35 -15.95 13.13
CA ILE A 608 -29.98 -16.22 12.64
C ILE A 608 -29.06 -16.78 13.75
N THR A 609 -29.11 -16.24 14.97
CA THR A 609 -28.31 -16.76 16.08
C THR A 609 -28.62 -18.25 16.37
N PRO A 610 -29.88 -18.69 16.51
CA PRO A 610 -30.22 -20.12 16.60
C PRO A 610 -29.71 -20.95 15.41
N LEU A 611 -29.90 -20.48 14.16
CA LEU A 611 -29.36 -21.14 12.97
C LEU A 611 -27.83 -21.25 12.96
N SER A 612 -27.12 -20.34 13.63
CA SER A 612 -25.66 -20.40 13.76
C SER A 612 -25.19 -21.53 14.69
N PHE A 613 -26.01 -21.96 15.64
CA PHE A 613 -25.70 -23.11 16.48
C PHE A 613 -25.96 -24.44 15.75
N SER A 614 -27.05 -24.53 14.97
CA SER A 614 -27.37 -25.75 14.19
C SER A 614 -26.54 -25.90 12.90
N HIS A 615 -26.20 -24.80 12.21
CA HIS A 615 -25.50 -24.84 10.92
C HIS A 615 -24.10 -24.21 11.00
N THR A 616 -23.08 -25.06 10.95
CA THR A 616 -21.66 -24.66 10.94
C THR A 616 -21.32 -23.62 9.87
N THR A 617 -21.93 -23.66 8.68
CA THR A 617 -21.68 -22.65 7.63
C THR A 617 -22.18 -21.26 8.03
N VAL A 618 -23.36 -21.17 8.65
CA VAL A 618 -23.92 -19.93 9.20
C VAL A 618 -23.04 -19.43 10.35
N ARG A 619 -22.61 -20.33 11.26
CA ARG A 619 -21.69 -20.00 12.35
C ARG A 619 -20.42 -19.31 11.86
N ASN A 620 -19.79 -19.89 10.85
CA ASN A 620 -18.59 -19.31 10.24
C ASN A 620 -18.84 -17.92 9.64
N ALA A 621 -20.01 -17.68 9.03
CA ALA A 621 -20.36 -16.36 8.50
C ALA A 621 -20.58 -15.33 9.64
N VAL A 622 -21.30 -15.72 10.70
CA VAL A 622 -21.55 -14.88 11.89
C VAL A 622 -20.24 -14.51 12.61
N ILE A 623 -19.36 -15.49 12.85
CA ILE A 623 -18.03 -15.27 13.47
C ILE A 623 -17.16 -14.35 12.59
N SER A 624 -17.22 -14.51 11.26
CA SER A 624 -16.51 -13.63 10.33
C SER A 624 -16.99 -12.17 10.42
N VAL A 625 -18.30 -11.95 10.58
CA VAL A 625 -18.89 -10.62 10.80
C VAL A 625 -18.42 -10.01 12.14
N ALA A 626 -18.45 -10.78 13.22
CA ALA A 626 -17.95 -10.36 14.54
C ALA A 626 -16.47 -9.93 14.49
N ALA A 627 -15.61 -10.81 13.96
CA ALA A 627 -14.17 -10.55 13.84
C ALA A 627 -13.88 -9.36 12.91
N ASN A 628 -14.61 -9.21 11.80
CA ASN A 628 -14.45 -8.08 10.90
C ASN A 628 -14.83 -6.74 11.56
N GLN A 629 -15.90 -6.72 12.37
CA GLN A 629 -16.32 -5.51 13.05
C GLN A 629 -15.31 -5.07 14.12
N LEU A 630 -14.76 -6.00 14.91
CA LEU A 630 -13.68 -5.70 15.87
C LEU A 630 -12.43 -5.15 15.17
N ARG A 631 -12.08 -5.73 14.02
CA ARG A 631 -11.00 -5.23 13.15
C ARG A 631 -11.27 -3.82 12.61
N LEU A 632 -12.51 -3.49 12.24
CA LEU A 632 -12.92 -2.14 11.79
C LEU A 632 -12.90 -1.10 12.93
N LEU A 633 -13.04 -1.55 14.18
CA LEU A 633 -12.88 -0.72 15.38
C LEU A 633 -11.42 -0.60 15.86
N GLY A 634 -10.48 -1.25 15.18
CA GLY A 634 -9.04 -1.11 15.41
C GLY A 634 -8.35 -2.28 16.11
N ASP A 635 -9.09 -3.33 16.52
CA ASP A 635 -8.47 -4.52 17.09
C ASP A 635 -7.88 -5.40 15.98
N THR A 636 -6.58 -5.22 15.72
CA THR A 636 -5.88 -5.96 14.66
C THR A 636 -5.74 -7.46 14.93
N ARG A 637 -6.01 -7.93 16.16
CA ARG A 637 -5.91 -9.36 16.50
C ARG A 637 -6.81 -10.19 15.60
N PHE A 638 -8.08 -9.78 15.48
CA PHE A 638 -9.14 -10.47 14.74
C PHE A 638 -9.05 -10.39 13.20
N SER A 639 -7.95 -9.84 12.66
CA SER A 639 -7.83 -9.61 11.22
C SER A 639 -7.62 -10.89 10.41
N ASN A 640 -7.07 -11.95 11.02
CA ASN A 640 -6.87 -13.23 10.35
C ASN A 640 -8.15 -14.07 10.44
N GLU A 641 -8.78 -14.06 11.60
CA GLU A 641 -10.02 -14.73 11.99
C GLU A 641 -11.14 -14.32 11.06
N ALA A 642 -11.33 -13.02 10.84
CA ALA A 642 -12.32 -12.49 9.89
C ALA A 642 -12.19 -13.15 8.50
N LEU A 643 -10.98 -13.32 7.99
CA LEU A 643 -10.69 -13.93 6.69
C LEU A 643 -10.80 -15.46 6.72
N VAL A 644 -10.31 -16.12 7.76
CA VAL A 644 -10.38 -17.58 7.95
C VAL A 644 -11.84 -18.03 8.02
N TYR A 645 -12.65 -17.40 8.87
CA TYR A 645 -14.06 -17.72 9.02
C TYR A 645 -14.89 -17.36 7.78
N LYS A 646 -14.56 -16.27 7.06
CA LYS A 646 -15.15 -15.98 5.73
C LYS A 646 -14.89 -17.13 4.73
N ASN A 647 -13.65 -17.62 4.68
CA ASN A 647 -13.27 -18.70 3.79
C ASN A 647 -13.89 -20.05 4.18
N LYS A 648 -14.04 -20.33 5.49
CA LYS A 648 -14.81 -21.50 5.97
C LYS A 648 -16.27 -21.43 5.52
N ALA A 649 -16.93 -20.26 5.66
CA ALA A 649 -18.31 -20.05 5.24
C ALA A 649 -18.49 -20.19 3.72
N LEU A 650 -17.61 -19.59 2.92
CA LEU A 650 -17.65 -19.70 1.45
C LEU A 650 -17.46 -21.15 0.97
N LYS A 651 -16.55 -21.92 1.58
CA LYS A 651 -16.36 -23.35 1.25
C LYS A 651 -17.59 -24.18 1.59
N GLY A 652 -18.18 -23.99 2.77
CA GLY A 652 -19.41 -24.70 3.16
C GLY A 652 -20.61 -24.35 2.28
N LEU A 653 -20.72 -23.08 1.84
CA LEU A 653 -21.74 -22.64 0.88
C LEU A 653 -21.55 -23.30 -0.50
N GLN A 654 -20.31 -23.31 -1.02
CA GLN A 654 -20.00 -23.98 -2.29
C GLN A 654 -20.30 -25.48 -2.23
N GLN A 655 -20.01 -26.14 -1.10
CA GLN A 655 -20.32 -27.55 -0.89
C GLN A 655 -21.84 -27.81 -0.83
N ALA A 656 -22.61 -26.97 -0.13
CA ALA A 656 -24.07 -27.09 -0.08
C ALA A 656 -24.72 -26.95 -1.47
N ILE A 657 -24.28 -25.97 -2.25
CA ILE A 657 -24.74 -25.75 -3.64
C ILE A 657 -24.33 -26.91 -4.54
N ALA A 658 -23.09 -27.39 -4.47
CA ALA A 658 -22.59 -28.49 -5.29
C ALA A 658 -23.31 -29.83 -5.03
N LEU A 659 -23.80 -30.05 -3.80
CA LEU A 659 -24.59 -31.22 -3.42
C LEU A 659 -26.10 -31.04 -3.71
N GLY A 660 -26.54 -29.88 -4.19
CA GLY A 660 -27.96 -29.55 -4.36
C GLY A 660 -28.75 -29.43 -3.05
N ASN A 661 -28.08 -29.46 -1.89
CA ASN A 661 -28.71 -29.46 -0.57
C ASN A 661 -28.94 -28.01 -0.09
N ILE A 662 -29.86 -27.32 -0.78
CA ILE A 662 -30.22 -25.94 -0.46
C ILE A 662 -31.29 -25.95 0.64
N ASN A 663 -30.94 -25.35 1.78
CA ASN A 663 -31.78 -25.28 2.98
C ASN A 663 -31.68 -23.89 3.64
N ASP A 664 -32.42 -23.69 4.73
CA ASP A 664 -32.45 -22.43 5.49
C ASP A 664 -31.05 -21.93 5.91
N GLY A 665 -30.17 -22.84 6.35
CA GLY A 665 -28.78 -22.52 6.68
C GLY A 665 -27.95 -22.06 5.47
N THR A 666 -28.29 -22.52 4.26
CA THR A 666 -27.64 -22.09 3.01
C THR A 666 -28.03 -20.65 2.68
N ILE A 667 -29.33 -20.33 2.73
CA ILE A 667 -29.83 -18.97 2.45
C ILE A 667 -29.35 -17.98 3.54
N ALA A 668 -29.40 -18.37 4.82
CA ALA A 668 -28.85 -17.59 5.93
C ALA A 668 -27.34 -17.32 5.79
N THR A 669 -26.57 -18.27 5.24
CA THR A 669 -25.15 -18.06 4.94
C THR A 669 -24.97 -16.98 3.86
N VAL A 670 -25.75 -17.02 2.78
CA VAL A 670 -25.71 -16.00 1.72
C VAL A 670 -26.07 -14.61 2.27
N LEU A 671 -27.10 -14.54 3.14
CA LEU A 671 -27.50 -13.31 3.83
C LEU A 671 -26.35 -12.74 4.67
N MET A 672 -25.71 -13.56 5.51
CA MET A 672 -24.62 -13.10 6.38
C MET A 672 -23.33 -12.76 5.59
N LEU A 673 -23.07 -13.40 4.46
CA LEU A 673 -21.99 -13.00 3.53
C LEU A 673 -22.29 -11.67 2.81
N CYS A 674 -23.56 -11.42 2.45
CA CYS A 674 -24.01 -10.12 1.95
C CYS A 674 -23.81 -9.02 3.01
N PHE A 675 -24.27 -9.27 4.24
CA PHE A 675 -24.08 -8.37 5.40
C PHE A 675 -22.59 -8.07 5.65
N LEU A 676 -21.72 -9.08 5.60
CA LEU A 676 -20.27 -8.91 5.72
C LEU A 676 -19.68 -8.03 4.62
N ALA A 677 -20.10 -8.22 3.37
CA ALA A 677 -19.59 -7.45 2.24
C ALA A 677 -20.09 -5.99 2.25
N ILE A 678 -21.35 -5.75 2.65
CA ILE A 678 -21.91 -4.41 2.89
C ILE A 678 -21.13 -3.68 3.99
N SER A 679 -20.93 -4.32 5.14
CA SER A 679 -20.27 -3.73 6.31
C SER A 679 -18.76 -3.49 6.12
N HIS A 680 -18.06 -4.31 5.33
CA HIS A 680 -16.61 -4.20 5.07
C HIS A 680 -16.22 -2.92 4.30
N GLU A 681 -16.53 -2.90 3.00
CA GLU A 681 -16.11 -1.86 2.05
C GLU A 681 -17.22 -1.52 1.04
N SER A 682 -18.38 -2.18 1.12
CA SER A 682 -19.48 -2.09 0.15
C SER A 682 -19.02 -2.24 -1.31
N ASP A 683 -18.10 -3.18 -1.51
CA ASP A 683 -17.55 -3.58 -2.81
C ASP A 683 -18.59 -4.38 -3.62
N PRO A 684 -18.64 -4.28 -4.97
CA PRO A 684 -19.62 -4.98 -5.82
C PRO A 684 -19.87 -6.46 -5.52
N SER A 685 -18.94 -7.17 -4.88
CA SER A 685 -19.17 -8.53 -4.32
C SER A 685 -20.45 -8.69 -3.47
N TRP A 686 -20.91 -7.66 -2.75
CA TRP A 686 -22.17 -7.75 -2.00
C TRP A 686 -23.39 -7.85 -2.93
N VAL A 687 -23.33 -7.22 -4.10
CA VAL A 687 -24.39 -7.27 -5.13
C VAL A 687 -24.50 -8.69 -5.71
N THR A 688 -23.38 -9.41 -5.85
CA THR A 688 -23.37 -10.82 -6.26
C THR A 688 -24.03 -11.71 -5.21
N HIS A 689 -23.76 -11.49 -3.92
CA HIS A 689 -24.44 -12.21 -2.84
C HIS A 689 -25.94 -11.88 -2.76
N LEU A 690 -26.32 -10.60 -2.98
CA LEU A 690 -27.71 -10.18 -3.09
C LEU A 690 -28.44 -10.88 -4.24
N GLN A 691 -27.87 -10.89 -5.45
CA GLN A 691 -28.46 -11.56 -6.61
C GLN A 691 -28.60 -13.06 -6.38
N GLY A 692 -27.55 -13.73 -5.90
CA GLY A 692 -27.63 -15.15 -5.54
C GLY A 692 -28.68 -15.44 -4.47
N GLY A 693 -28.87 -14.55 -3.49
CA GLY A 693 -29.92 -14.68 -2.48
C GLY A 693 -31.34 -14.56 -3.06
N LEU A 694 -31.56 -13.59 -3.96
CA LEU A 694 -32.83 -13.42 -4.68
C LEU A 694 -33.13 -14.62 -5.58
N ASP A 695 -32.14 -15.05 -6.38
CA ASP A 695 -32.29 -16.20 -7.27
C ASP A 695 -32.60 -17.48 -6.49
N LEU A 696 -31.97 -17.68 -5.32
CA LEU A 696 -32.30 -18.78 -4.41
C LEU A 696 -33.74 -18.68 -3.89
N ILE A 697 -34.23 -17.50 -3.50
CA ILE A 697 -35.61 -17.34 -3.00
C ILE A 697 -36.65 -17.60 -4.10
N TYR A 698 -36.39 -17.19 -5.34
CA TYR A 698 -37.33 -17.39 -6.46
C TYR A 698 -37.28 -18.78 -7.11
N HIS A 699 -36.14 -19.49 -7.04
CA HIS A 699 -35.97 -20.79 -7.71
C HIS A 699 -35.96 -22.00 -6.76
N VAL A 700 -35.80 -21.82 -5.44
CA VAL A 700 -35.92 -22.91 -4.48
C VAL A 700 -37.40 -23.15 -4.15
N PRO A 701 -37.90 -24.40 -4.22
CA PRO A 701 -39.29 -24.70 -3.87
C PRO A 701 -39.60 -24.30 -2.43
N TYR A 702 -40.78 -23.71 -2.19
CA TYR A 702 -41.26 -23.31 -0.85
C TYR A 702 -41.12 -24.43 0.20
N ASN A 703 -41.28 -25.69 -0.23
CA ASN A 703 -41.16 -26.90 0.59
C ASN A 703 -39.75 -27.19 1.14
N ALA A 704 -38.71 -26.49 0.68
CA ALA A 704 -37.33 -26.64 1.18
C ALA A 704 -36.97 -25.66 2.31
N ILE A 705 -37.85 -24.69 2.60
CA ILE A 705 -37.70 -23.70 3.68
C ILE A 705 -38.60 -24.14 4.84
N THR A 706 -38.02 -24.39 6.01
CA THR A 706 -38.76 -25.06 7.11
C THR A 706 -39.60 -24.10 7.96
N SER A 707 -39.35 -22.79 7.85
CA SER A 707 -40.06 -21.77 8.64
C SER A 707 -40.48 -20.57 7.81
N ASP A 708 -41.78 -20.27 7.85
CA ASP A 708 -42.39 -19.07 7.25
C ASP A 708 -41.76 -17.77 7.79
N SER A 709 -41.39 -17.70 9.07
CA SER A 709 -40.72 -16.51 9.63
C SER A 709 -39.31 -16.30 9.07
N LEU A 710 -38.58 -17.38 8.76
CA LEU A 710 -37.30 -17.31 8.05
C LEU A 710 -37.49 -16.88 6.59
N HIS A 711 -38.48 -17.44 5.88
CA HIS A 711 -38.80 -17.04 4.52
C HIS A 711 -39.08 -15.53 4.43
N ARG A 712 -39.98 -15.03 5.30
CA ARG A 712 -40.33 -13.60 5.40
C ARG A 712 -39.12 -12.73 5.74
N PHE A 713 -38.21 -13.18 6.60
CA PHE A 713 -36.99 -12.42 6.92
C PHE A 713 -36.03 -12.38 5.72
N PHE A 714 -35.83 -13.50 5.03
CA PHE A 714 -34.99 -13.55 3.84
C PHE A 714 -35.56 -12.67 2.71
N GLU A 715 -36.86 -12.80 2.41
CA GLU A 715 -37.59 -11.95 1.46
C GLU A 715 -37.40 -10.47 1.82
N MET A 716 -37.69 -10.09 3.07
CA MET A 716 -37.51 -8.72 3.57
C MET A 716 -36.09 -8.21 3.36
N TYR A 717 -35.07 -8.98 3.76
CA TYR A 717 -33.67 -8.57 3.66
C TYR A 717 -33.24 -8.34 2.21
N PHE A 718 -33.42 -9.34 1.34
CA PHE A 718 -32.91 -9.26 -0.03
C PHE A 718 -33.74 -8.31 -0.90
N VAL A 719 -35.08 -8.30 -0.79
CA VAL A 719 -35.92 -7.38 -1.58
C VAL A 719 -35.68 -5.93 -1.15
N ALA A 720 -35.62 -5.62 0.15
CA ALA A 720 -35.36 -4.25 0.60
C ALA A 720 -33.95 -3.76 0.23
N HIS A 721 -32.90 -4.59 0.39
CA HIS A 721 -31.56 -4.22 -0.08
C HIS A 721 -31.50 -4.03 -1.61
N ALA A 722 -32.25 -4.82 -2.39
CA ALA A 722 -32.35 -4.61 -3.83
C ALA A 722 -32.99 -3.24 -4.14
N ILE A 723 -34.19 -2.97 -3.63
CA ILE A 723 -34.94 -1.72 -3.86
C ILE A 723 -34.10 -0.50 -3.47
N MET A 724 -33.58 -0.46 -2.24
CA MET A 724 -32.81 0.70 -1.75
C MET A 724 -31.52 0.92 -2.56
N SER A 725 -30.87 -0.13 -3.05
CA SER A 725 -29.67 0.00 -3.89
C SER A 725 -29.93 0.61 -5.27
N ARG A 726 -31.12 0.41 -5.85
CA ARG A 726 -31.52 1.05 -7.11
C ARG A 726 -31.54 2.57 -6.99
N THR A 727 -31.79 3.11 -5.80
CA THR A 727 -31.82 4.57 -5.59
C THR A 727 -30.44 5.22 -5.66
N ALA A 728 -29.35 4.46 -5.47
CA ALA A 728 -27.97 4.92 -5.61
C ALA A 728 -27.35 4.64 -7.00
N SER A 729 -28.00 3.81 -7.81
CA SER A 729 -27.41 3.24 -9.03
C SER A 729 -28.42 3.28 -10.21
N PRO A 730 -28.47 4.39 -10.97
CA PRO A 730 -29.47 4.58 -12.00
C PRO A 730 -29.23 3.82 -13.33
N GLU A 731 -28.06 3.20 -13.56
CA GLU A 731 -27.72 2.67 -14.89
C GLU A 731 -28.01 1.16 -15.10
N ARG A 732 -28.97 0.91 -16.02
CA ARG A 732 -29.10 -0.26 -16.91
C ARG A 732 -28.82 -1.66 -16.33
N ARG A 733 -29.76 -2.18 -15.53
CA ARG A 733 -30.06 -3.63 -15.57
C ARG A 733 -31.07 -3.93 -16.69
N ARG A 734 -30.63 -4.70 -17.68
CA ARG A 734 -31.42 -5.06 -18.85
C ARG A 734 -32.38 -6.21 -18.51
N GLY A 735 -33.54 -5.88 -17.95
CA GLY A 735 -34.62 -6.81 -17.65
C GLY A 735 -35.64 -6.21 -16.70
N LYS A 736 -36.95 -6.39 -16.97
CA LYS A 736 -38.03 -6.01 -16.04
C LYS A 736 -37.84 -6.74 -14.71
N SER A 737 -37.40 -6.06 -13.65
CA SER A 737 -37.17 -6.73 -12.37
C SER A 737 -38.47 -6.95 -11.62
N LYS A 738 -38.91 -8.21 -11.55
CA LYS A 738 -40.16 -8.63 -10.93
C LYS A 738 -40.04 -8.73 -9.39
N TYR A 739 -39.50 -7.69 -8.75
CA TYR A 739 -39.35 -7.61 -7.29
C TYR A 739 -40.69 -7.26 -6.63
N SER A 740 -41.59 -8.24 -6.59
CA SER A 740 -42.85 -8.15 -5.84
C SER A 740 -42.68 -8.76 -4.46
N TRP A 741 -43.38 -8.18 -3.49
CA TRP A 741 -43.68 -8.84 -2.22
C TRP A 741 -44.68 -10.00 -2.43
N SER A 742 -44.60 -11.00 -1.56
CA SER A 742 -45.56 -12.11 -1.47
C SER A 742 -46.96 -11.64 -1.03
N GLU A 743 -48.00 -12.10 -1.76
CA GLU A 743 -49.40 -11.82 -1.43
C GLU A 743 -49.80 -12.49 -0.10
N GLY A 744 -50.47 -11.73 0.78
CA GLY A 744 -50.94 -12.21 2.09
C GLY A 744 -50.40 -11.46 3.33
N ASN A 745 -49.59 -10.41 3.13
CA ASN A 745 -49.01 -9.62 4.23
C ASN A 745 -49.74 -8.28 4.45
N ASN A 746 -49.76 -7.78 5.69
CA ASN A 746 -50.15 -6.39 5.97
C ASN A 746 -49.08 -5.43 5.43
N LEU A 747 -49.31 -4.87 4.24
CA LEU A 747 -48.30 -4.07 3.53
C LEU A 747 -48.07 -2.69 4.16
N ASP A 748 -49.02 -2.21 4.99
CA ASP A 748 -49.02 -0.90 5.63
C ASP A 748 -48.36 -0.91 7.03
N GLU A 749 -47.98 -2.07 7.55
CA GLU A 749 -47.28 -2.22 8.83
C GLU A 749 -45.79 -1.88 8.73
N ILE A 750 -45.28 -1.08 9.68
CA ILE A 750 -43.87 -0.68 9.75
C ILE A 750 -43.01 -1.88 10.17
N GLY A 751 -42.07 -2.31 9.33
CA GLY A 751 -41.14 -3.39 9.67
C GLY A 751 -39.95 -2.93 10.54
N MET A 752 -39.56 -3.72 11.55
CA MET A 752 -38.55 -3.31 12.56
C MET A 752 -37.11 -3.21 12.05
N ILE A 753 -36.79 -3.85 10.92
CA ILE A 753 -35.47 -3.77 10.27
C ILE A 753 -35.34 -2.50 9.44
N MET A 754 -36.27 -2.31 8.50
CA MET A 754 -36.23 -1.22 7.52
C MET A 754 -36.92 0.06 8.00
N ALA A 755 -37.66 0.02 9.11
CA ALA A 755 -38.35 1.15 9.72
C ALA A 755 -39.31 1.89 8.75
N CYS A 756 -39.97 1.13 7.87
CA CYS A 756 -40.98 1.61 6.94
C CYS A 756 -41.91 0.45 6.54
N SER A 757 -43.07 0.80 5.97
CA SER A 757 -44.01 -0.20 5.45
C SER A 757 -43.54 -0.83 4.13
N ARG A 758 -44.03 -2.05 3.83
CA ARG A 758 -43.71 -2.73 2.55
C ARG A 758 -44.29 -2.00 1.36
N ARG A 759 -45.46 -1.37 1.54
CA ARG A 759 -46.08 -0.48 0.54
C ARG A 759 -45.21 0.73 0.23
N LEU A 760 -44.61 1.38 1.24
CA LEU A 760 -43.68 2.50 1.01
C LEU A 760 -42.43 2.04 0.22
N MET A 761 -41.89 0.85 0.52
CA MET A 761 -40.79 0.28 -0.27
C MET A 761 -41.21 -0.06 -1.71
N GLY A 762 -42.44 -0.52 -1.93
CA GLY A 762 -43.02 -0.68 -3.26
C GLY A 762 -43.02 0.64 -4.05
N LEU A 763 -43.56 1.71 -3.45
CA LEU A 763 -43.56 3.05 -4.07
C LEU A 763 -42.13 3.55 -4.37
N ILE A 764 -41.14 3.30 -3.50
CA ILE A 764 -39.72 3.65 -3.76
C ILE A 764 -39.15 2.85 -4.95
N ASN A 765 -39.56 1.59 -5.12
CA ASN A 765 -39.22 0.82 -6.32
C ASN A 765 -39.85 1.43 -7.58
N ASP A 766 -41.13 1.80 -7.51
CA ASP A 766 -41.88 2.36 -8.64
C ASP A 766 -41.32 3.71 -9.09
N ILE A 767 -40.91 4.59 -8.16
CA ILE A 767 -40.15 5.83 -8.47
C ILE A 767 -38.85 5.47 -9.22
N SER A 768 -38.21 4.37 -8.84
CA SER A 768 -36.95 3.93 -9.43
C SER A 768 -37.12 3.28 -10.82
N ASP A 769 -38.35 2.94 -11.21
CA ASP A 769 -38.76 2.49 -12.55
C ASP A 769 -39.14 3.65 -13.49
N LEU A 770 -39.30 4.88 -12.98
CA LEU A 770 -39.51 6.07 -13.82
C LEU A 770 -38.24 6.42 -14.64
N PRO A 771 -38.38 6.80 -15.92
CA PRO A 771 -37.26 7.14 -16.80
C PRO A 771 -36.56 8.44 -16.36
N LEU A 772 -35.26 8.53 -16.68
CA LEU A 772 -34.43 9.70 -16.40
C LEU A 772 -34.25 10.53 -17.68
N ASP A 773 -34.65 11.80 -17.63
CA ASP A 773 -34.31 12.90 -18.57
C ASP A 773 -34.19 12.53 -20.07
N GLY A 774 -35.29 12.66 -20.83
CA GLY A 774 -35.33 13.11 -22.23
C GLY A 774 -34.62 12.32 -23.35
N GLY A 775 -33.77 11.34 -23.05
CA GLY A 775 -32.92 10.67 -24.04
C GLY A 775 -33.39 9.27 -24.47
N ASP A 776 -34.16 8.57 -23.63
CA ASP A 776 -34.57 7.18 -23.87
C ASP A 776 -36.02 7.05 -24.42
N ALA A 777 -36.72 8.16 -24.69
CA ALA A 777 -38.07 8.15 -25.29
C ALA A 777 -38.11 7.65 -26.75
N GLU A 778 -36.97 7.51 -27.44
CA GLU A 778 -36.92 7.16 -28.86
C GLU A 778 -36.90 5.65 -29.18
N LYS A 779 -36.82 4.72 -28.20
CA LYS A 779 -36.54 3.30 -28.50
C LYS A 779 -37.37 2.25 -27.75
N SER A 780 -38.68 2.27 -27.98
CA SER A 780 -39.48 1.03 -28.05
C SER A 780 -40.71 1.19 -28.94
N PRO A 781 -40.74 0.59 -30.15
CA PRO A 781 -42.00 0.33 -30.83
C PRO A 781 -42.66 -0.89 -30.18
N SER A 782 -43.78 -0.68 -29.51
CA SER A 782 -44.75 -1.73 -29.22
C SER A 782 -46.08 -1.28 -29.79
N GLU A 783 -46.57 -2.05 -30.77
CA GLU A 783 -47.90 -1.89 -31.35
C GLU A 783 -48.94 -2.24 -30.28
N ASP A 784 -49.62 -1.23 -29.74
CA ASP A 784 -51.05 -1.28 -29.35
C ASP A 784 -51.50 0.15 -29.01
N ASP A 785 -52.71 0.51 -29.48
CA ASP A 785 -53.18 1.90 -29.53
C ASP A 785 -53.54 2.51 -28.16
N THR A 786 -53.14 3.77 -27.93
CA THR A 786 -53.92 4.78 -27.19
C THR A 786 -53.28 6.17 -27.27
N ASP A 787 -54.09 7.21 -27.51
CA ASP A 787 -53.64 8.60 -27.74
C ASP A 787 -53.16 9.34 -26.47
N GLU A 788 -52.04 8.93 -25.88
CA GLU A 788 -51.29 9.75 -24.90
C GLU A 788 -49.82 9.88 -25.29
N SER A 789 -49.22 11.07 -25.11
CA SER A 789 -47.78 11.23 -25.35
C SER A 789 -46.98 10.47 -24.29
N PRO A 790 -45.81 9.90 -24.61
CA PRO A 790 -45.01 9.15 -23.65
C PRO A 790 -44.57 9.99 -22.43
N ILE A 791 -44.50 11.32 -22.60
CA ILE A 791 -44.18 12.28 -21.54
C ILE A 791 -45.37 12.43 -20.58
N ASP A 792 -46.58 12.67 -21.10
CA ASP A 792 -47.81 12.75 -20.30
C ASP A 792 -48.03 11.47 -19.50
N SER A 793 -47.79 10.31 -20.12
CA SER A 793 -47.90 8.98 -19.47
C SER A 793 -46.89 8.76 -18.33
N THR A 794 -45.84 9.57 -18.26
CA THR A 794 -44.81 9.52 -17.20
C THR A 794 -45.19 10.46 -16.06
N ILE A 795 -45.64 11.67 -16.39
CA ILE A 795 -46.12 12.66 -15.42
C ILE A 795 -47.35 12.11 -14.69
N SER A 796 -48.31 11.50 -15.39
CA SER A 796 -49.51 10.92 -14.76
C SER A 796 -49.18 9.80 -13.75
N LYS A 797 -48.21 8.94 -14.06
CA LYS A 797 -47.69 7.92 -13.13
C LYS A 797 -47.00 8.56 -11.92
N ALA A 798 -46.17 9.57 -12.14
CA ALA A 798 -45.51 10.31 -11.07
C ALA A 798 -46.49 11.01 -10.13
N SER A 799 -47.50 11.71 -10.65
CA SER A 799 -48.57 12.34 -9.86
C SER A 799 -49.39 11.31 -9.07
N ARG A 800 -49.66 10.11 -9.62
CA ARG A 800 -50.30 9.03 -8.87
C ARG A 800 -49.43 8.56 -7.70
N ILE A 801 -48.13 8.32 -7.93
CA ILE A 801 -47.18 7.95 -6.88
C ILE A 801 -47.06 9.05 -5.81
N ALA A 802 -47.10 10.34 -6.19
CA ALA A 802 -47.12 11.45 -5.24
C ALA A 802 -48.38 11.45 -4.35
N CYS A 803 -49.54 11.18 -4.93
CA CYS A 803 -50.80 11.03 -4.19
C CYS A 803 -50.76 9.82 -3.25
N ASP A 804 -50.27 8.67 -3.72
CA ASP A 804 -50.08 7.47 -2.90
C ASP A 804 -49.10 7.73 -1.73
N LEU A 805 -48.00 8.46 -1.96
CA LEU A 805 -47.05 8.87 -0.91
C LEU A 805 -47.60 9.92 0.06
N SER A 806 -48.60 10.71 -0.34
CA SER A 806 -49.25 11.70 0.52
C SER A 806 -50.35 11.08 1.38
N THR A 807 -50.99 10.02 0.89
CA THR A 807 -52.10 9.32 1.55
C THR A 807 -51.71 8.03 2.29
N ILE A 808 -50.46 7.55 2.14
CA ILE A 808 -50.01 6.30 2.77
C ILE A 808 -50.00 6.37 4.31
N THR A 809 -50.86 5.57 4.92
CA THR A 809 -50.88 5.34 6.37
C THR A 809 -49.88 4.24 6.72
N GLN A 810 -48.81 4.57 7.47
CA GLN A 810 -47.90 3.58 8.03
C GLN A 810 -48.32 3.25 9.46
N THR A 811 -48.74 2.01 9.71
CA THR A 811 -49.24 1.56 11.02
C THR A 811 -48.12 0.94 11.86
N LEU A 812 -48.04 1.30 13.14
CA LEU A 812 -47.13 0.66 14.09
C LEU A 812 -47.62 -0.77 14.41
N PRO A 813 -46.72 -1.76 14.58
CA PRO A 813 -47.09 -3.08 15.06
C PRO A 813 -47.81 -3.02 16.41
N PRO A 814 -48.73 -3.96 16.72
CA PRO A 814 -49.51 -3.94 17.96
C PRO A 814 -48.68 -3.91 19.25
N HIS A 815 -47.45 -4.44 19.20
CA HIS A 815 -46.52 -4.53 20.33
C HIS A 815 -45.57 -3.33 20.45
N SER A 816 -45.66 -2.34 19.55
CA SER A 816 -44.75 -1.18 19.45
C SER A 816 -45.51 0.16 19.36
N GLN A 817 -46.75 0.23 19.88
CA GLN A 817 -47.58 1.44 19.81
C GLN A 817 -47.00 2.64 20.57
N ASP A 818 -46.23 2.42 21.64
CA ASP A 818 -45.61 3.47 22.47
C ASP A 818 -44.32 4.07 21.88
N ARG A 819 -43.97 3.76 20.62
CA ARG A 819 -42.68 4.11 20.00
C ARG A 819 -42.80 5.21 18.95
N ASP A 820 -42.93 6.45 19.42
CA ASP A 820 -42.96 7.66 18.58
C ASP A 820 -41.70 7.84 17.70
N ASP A 821 -40.56 7.26 18.08
CA ASP A 821 -39.34 7.27 17.27
C ASP A 821 -39.46 6.40 16.01
N LEU A 822 -40.22 5.30 16.05
CA LEU A 822 -40.46 4.44 14.89
C LEU A 822 -41.37 5.12 13.86
N SER A 823 -42.42 5.81 14.30
CA SER A 823 -43.30 6.58 13.41
C SER A 823 -42.55 7.78 12.80
N GLN A 824 -41.71 8.47 13.59
CA GLN A 824 -40.82 9.53 13.08
C GLN A 824 -39.82 9.01 12.03
N ILE A 825 -39.15 7.87 12.25
CA ILE A 825 -38.23 7.29 11.25
C ILE A 825 -39.00 6.90 9.98
N ALA A 826 -40.17 6.27 10.10
CA ALA A 826 -41.01 5.91 8.96
C ALA A 826 -41.46 7.15 8.16
N GLU A 827 -41.74 8.26 8.84
CA GLU A 827 -42.05 9.55 8.22
C GLU A 827 -40.84 10.17 7.53
N THR A 828 -39.61 10.08 8.09
CA THR A 828 -38.40 10.54 7.36
C THR A 828 -38.22 9.81 6.03
N LYS A 829 -38.59 8.52 5.95
CA LYS A 829 -38.55 7.75 4.71
C LYS A 829 -39.65 8.15 3.73
N ARG A 830 -40.85 8.50 4.20
CA ARG A 830 -41.94 9.01 3.35
C ARG A 830 -41.58 10.37 2.73
N LEU A 831 -41.07 11.30 3.55
CA LEU A 831 -40.60 12.61 3.10
C LEU A 831 -39.41 12.51 2.14
N ALA A 832 -38.44 11.64 2.43
CA ALA A 832 -37.34 11.38 1.51
C ALA A 832 -37.82 10.74 0.18
N ALA A 833 -38.84 9.88 0.19
CA ALA A 833 -39.43 9.35 -1.05
C ALA A 833 -40.07 10.43 -1.92
N LEU A 834 -40.76 11.42 -1.32
CA LEU A 834 -41.28 12.59 -2.03
C LEU A 834 -40.15 13.44 -2.64
N ILE A 835 -39.09 13.72 -1.87
CA ILE A 835 -37.91 14.46 -2.37
C ILE A 835 -37.22 13.69 -3.52
N TYR A 836 -37.13 12.36 -3.42
CA TYR A 836 -36.57 11.49 -4.46
C TYR A 836 -37.43 11.48 -5.74
N LEU A 837 -38.77 11.46 -5.61
CA LEU A 837 -39.69 11.58 -6.75
C LEU A 837 -39.54 12.94 -7.46
N ILE A 838 -39.53 14.05 -6.70
CA ILE A 838 -39.30 15.40 -7.26
C ILE A 838 -37.96 15.43 -8.01
N GLY A 839 -36.89 14.91 -7.39
CA GLY A 839 -35.55 14.82 -8.01
C GLY A 839 -35.46 13.90 -9.24
N ARG A 840 -36.46 13.04 -9.50
CA ARG A 840 -36.53 12.18 -10.69
C ARG A 840 -37.28 12.81 -11.87
N VAL A 841 -38.21 13.74 -11.62
CA VAL A 841 -39.15 14.27 -12.64
C VAL A 841 -38.90 15.76 -12.95
N ASN A 842 -37.83 16.34 -12.40
CA ASN A 842 -37.52 17.78 -12.37
C ASN A 842 -38.52 18.62 -11.56
N ASP A 843 -38.02 19.71 -10.98
CA ASP A 843 -38.70 20.54 -9.96
C ASP A 843 -39.95 21.30 -10.46
N ALA A 844 -40.38 21.15 -11.72
CA ALA A 844 -41.27 22.08 -12.42
C ALA A 844 -42.74 21.66 -12.55
N GLU A 845 -43.09 20.36 -12.49
CA GLU A 845 -44.37 19.87 -13.04
C GLU A 845 -45.24 18.99 -12.12
N ILE A 846 -44.79 18.61 -10.91
CA ILE A 846 -45.61 17.83 -9.96
C ILE A 846 -46.17 18.73 -8.85
N ILE A 847 -47.50 18.89 -8.82
CA ILE A 847 -48.22 19.48 -7.69
C ILE A 847 -48.54 18.37 -6.69
N ILE A 848 -47.96 18.46 -5.48
CA ILE A 848 -48.18 17.48 -4.40
C ILE A 848 -49.35 17.92 -3.51
N ASP A 849 -49.39 19.21 -3.14
CA ASP A 849 -50.46 19.85 -2.36
C ASP A 849 -50.38 21.38 -2.53
N GLU A 850 -51.47 22.11 -2.25
CA GLU A 850 -51.47 23.59 -2.25
C GLU A 850 -50.56 24.16 -1.14
N GLY A 851 -49.30 24.44 -1.49
CA GLY A 851 -48.31 25.07 -0.61
C GLY A 851 -47.11 24.20 -0.21
N THR A 852 -47.13 22.89 -0.52
CA THR A 852 -46.03 21.97 -0.20
C THR A 852 -44.94 22.02 -1.26
N ASN A 853 -43.91 22.86 -1.06
CA ASN A 853 -42.75 22.94 -1.94
C ASN A 853 -41.56 22.08 -1.44
N LYS A 854 -40.60 21.82 -2.34
CA LYS A 854 -39.37 21.05 -2.08
C LYS A 854 -38.58 21.55 -0.86
N VAL A 855 -38.51 22.87 -0.66
CA VAL A 855 -37.83 23.50 0.49
C VAL A 855 -38.54 23.19 1.81
N SER A 856 -39.87 23.22 1.84
CA SER A 856 -40.67 22.83 3.00
C SER A 856 -40.45 21.36 3.37
N LEU A 857 -40.44 20.46 2.38
CA LEU A 857 -40.14 19.04 2.59
C LEU A 857 -38.73 18.82 3.16
N ILE A 858 -37.72 19.55 2.65
CA ILE A 858 -36.34 19.54 3.17
C ILE A 858 -36.31 19.98 4.64
N ASN A 859 -36.96 21.10 4.98
CA ASN A 859 -36.97 21.65 6.34
C ASN A 859 -37.67 20.70 7.32
N MET A 860 -38.81 20.10 6.93
CA MET A 860 -39.50 19.08 7.75
C MET A 860 -38.63 17.84 7.96
N LEU A 861 -37.96 17.35 6.91
CA LEU A 861 -37.08 16.19 7.01
C LEU A 861 -35.87 16.46 7.92
N VAL A 862 -35.22 17.63 7.80
CA VAL A 862 -34.12 18.04 8.69
C VAL A 862 -34.58 18.12 10.14
N ASN A 863 -35.73 18.76 10.40
CA ASN A 863 -36.26 18.90 11.74
C ASN A 863 -36.52 17.53 12.41
N ILE A 864 -37.14 16.58 11.71
CA ILE A 864 -37.39 15.23 12.25
C ILE A 864 -36.06 14.45 12.41
N ILE A 865 -35.15 14.51 11.44
CA ILE A 865 -33.82 13.88 11.58
C ILE A 865 -33.02 14.51 12.73
N SER A 866 -33.28 15.76 13.13
CA SER A 866 -32.57 16.42 14.24
C SER A 866 -32.90 15.80 15.61
N THR A 867 -34.12 15.31 15.82
CA THR A 867 -34.57 14.70 17.10
C THR A 867 -34.19 13.23 17.23
N LEU A 868 -33.92 12.55 16.13
CA LEU A 868 -33.67 11.11 16.08
C LEU A 868 -32.22 10.70 16.46
N PRO A 869 -32.00 9.47 16.97
CA PRO A 869 -30.67 8.92 17.24
C PRO A 869 -29.89 8.59 15.95
N ASP A 870 -28.56 8.50 16.04
CA ASP A 870 -27.67 8.16 14.91
C ASP A 870 -27.75 6.66 14.54
N THR A 871 -28.83 6.25 13.86
CA THR A 871 -29.13 4.85 13.47
C THR A 871 -28.89 4.58 11.98
N ALA A 872 -28.56 3.33 11.63
CA ALA A 872 -28.29 2.94 10.24
C ALA A 872 -29.50 3.11 9.30
N THR A 873 -30.73 3.06 9.82
CA THR A 873 -31.96 3.27 9.05
C THR A 873 -32.09 4.69 8.46
N LEU A 874 -31.34 5.65 8.99
CA LEU A 874 -31.26 7.03 8.48
C LEU A 874 -30.26 7.24 7.33
N ILE A 875 -29.49 6.21 6.92
CA ILE A 875 -28.53 6.31 5.81
C ILE A 875 -29.25 6.73 4.52
N TRP A 876 -30.38 6.10 4.19
CA TRP A 876 -31.13 6.42 2.96
C TRP A 876 -31.75 7.82 2.97
N PRO A 877 -32.51 8.27 3.99
CA PRO A 877 -32.98 9.66 4.07
C PRO A 877 -31.87 10.71 3.97
N LEU A 878 -30.74 10.51 4.67
CA LEU A 878 -29.59 11.43 4.62
C LEU A 878 -28.91 11.44 3.24
N TYR A 879 -28.85 10.28 2.56
CA TYR A 879 -28.33 10.18 1.20
C TYR A 879 -29.21 10.94 0.20
N ILE A 880 -30.53 10.68 0.21
CA ILE A 880 -31.48 11.39 -0.66
C ILE A 880 -31.44 12.89 -0.42
N LEU A 881 -31.45 13.32 0.85
CA LEU A 881 -31.37 14.73 1.23
C LEU A 881 -30.06 15.38 0.74
N GLY A 882 -28.94 14.67 0.82
CA GLY A 882 -27.66 15.12 0.25
C GLY A 882 -27.63 15.18 -1.29
N HIS A 883 -28.50 14.46 -1.97
CA HIS A 883 -28.67 14.50 -3.42
C HIS A 883 -29.81 15.43 -3.89
N ALA A 884 -30.57 16.05 -2.97
CA ALA A 884 -31.73 16.89 -3.28
C ALA A 884 -31.40 18.27 -3.91
N GLY A 885 -30.13 18.65 -3.95
CA GLY A 885 -29.70 19.98 -4.41
C GLY A 885 -29.90 21.07 -3.35
N LEU A 886 -29.42 20.83 -2.13
CA LEU A 886 -29.50 21.79 -1.03
C LEU A 886 -28.76 23.09 -1.37
N GLU A 887 -29.45 24.24 -1.31
CA GLU A 887 -28.82 25.56 -1.44
C GLU A 887 -28.23 26.06 -0.11
N ASP A 888 -28.88 25.72 1.01
CA ASP A 888 -28.49 26.12 2.36
C ASP A 888 -27.24 25.36 2.87
N GLU A 889 -26.22 26.10 3.30
CA GLU A 889 -24.97 25.57 3.82
C GLU A 889 -25.15 24.83 5.17
N ASP A 890 -26.05 25.28 6.03
CA ASP A 890 -26.30 24.64 7.32
C ASP A 890 -26.97 23.27 7.14
N HIS A 891 -27.89 23.14 6.17
CA HIS A 891 -28.46 21.84 5.80
C HIS A 891 -27.41 20.87 5.22
N ARG A 892 -26.51 21.35 4.36
CA ARG A 892 -25.42 20.52 3.83
C ARG A 892 -24.48 20.04 4.95
N ARG A 893 -24.15 20.93 5.87
CA ARG A 893 -23.31 20.63 7.04
C ARG A 893 -23.99 19.61 7.95
N PHE A 894 -25.27 19.80 8.25
CA PHE A 894 -26.08 18.87 9.05
C PHE A 894 -26.02 17.43 8.51
N VAL A 895 -26.20 17.25 7.19
CA VAL A 895 -26.14 15.92 6.55
C VAL A 895 -24.75 15.29 6.68
N LEU A 896 -23.69 16.05 6.42
CA LEU A 896 -22.31 15.53 6.52
C LEU A 896 -21.90 15.22 7.97
N ASP A 897 -22.25 16.08 8.92
CA ASP A 897 -21.96 15.89 10.35
C ASP A 897 -22.74 14.69 10.91
N ARG A 898 -24.01 14.48 10.51
CA ARG A 898 -24.80 13.26 10.84
C ARG A 898 -24.13 12.00 10.30
N LEU A 899 -23.83 11.95 8.99
CA LEU A 899 -23.16 10.79 8.38
C LEU A 899 -21.78 10.54 8.99
N GLU A 900 -21.05 11.58 9.41
CA GLU A 900 -19.78 11.41 10.13
C GLU A 900 -19.96 10.88 11.55
N ARG A 901 -20.96 11.36 12.33
CA ARG A 901 -21.28 10.78 13.65
C ARG A 901 -21.60 9.29 13.54
N MET A 902 -22.49 8.92 12.61
CA MET A 902 -22.82 7.53 12.32
C MET A 902 -21.58 6.71 11.92
N GLN A 903 -20.65 7.28 11.14
CA GLN A 903 -19.40 6.62 10.78
C GLN A 903 -18.50 6.39 12.01
N ARG A 904 -18.47 7.31 13.00
CA ARG A 904 -17.65 7.16 14.21
C ARG A 904 -18.12 6.03 15.12
N VAL A 905 -19.43 5.75 15.19
CA VAL A 905 -19.99 4.72 16.11
C VAL A 905 -19.70 3.29 15.64
N ARG A 906 -19.94 2.97 14.35
CA ARG A 906 -19.78 1.59 13.82
C ARG A 906 -18.77 1.43 12.67
N ASN A 907 -18.26 2.52 12.10
CA ASN A 907 -17.27 2.54 11.00
C ASN A 907 -17.63 1.66 9.77
N LEU A 908 -18.93 1.49 9.49
CA LEU A 908 -19.43 0.64 8.41
C LEU A 908 -19.05 1.18 7.03
N GLY A 909 -18.76 0.26 6.10
CA GLY A 909 -18.47 0.56 4.70
C GLY A 909 -19.57 1.37 3.98
N SER A 910 -20.84 1.05 4.24
CA SER A 910 -22.00 1.69 3.62
C SER A 910 -22.08 3.18 3.97
N ILE A 911 -22.02 3.51 5.27
CA ILE A 911 -21.99 4.90 5.77
C ILE A 911 -20.81 5.66 5.17
N ARG A 912 -19.63 5.03 5.12
CA ARG A 912 -18.42 5.63 4.55
C ARG A 912 -18.60 5.96 3.06
N ARG A 913 -19.22 5.07 2.27
CA ARG A 913 -19.50 5.34 0.85
C ARG A 913 -20.59 6.40 0.67
N ALA A 914 -21.69 6.33 1.42
CA ALA A 914 -22.77 7.31 1.37
C ALA A 914 -22.26 8.73 1.65
N ARG A 915 -21.40 8.91 2.67
CA ARG A 915 -20.79 10.21 2.98
C ARG A 915 -19.88 10.75 1.87
N VAL A 916 -19.15 9.87 1.18
CA VAL A 916 -18.31 10.28 0.03
C VAL A 916 -19.18 10.64 -1.19
N ALA A 917 -20.26 9.91 -1.44
CA ALA A 917 -21.19 10.19 -2.53
C ALA A 917 -21.94 11.52 -2.32
N VAL A 918 -22.47 11.79 -1.12
CA VAL A 918 -23.10 13.08 -0.78
C VAL A 918 -22.11 14.24 -0.90
N LYS A 919 -20.86 14.06 -0.41
CA LYS A 919 -19.82 15.08 -0.58
C LYS A 919 -19.52 15.37 -2.06
N HIS A 920 -19.54 14.34 -2.91
CA HIS A 920 -19.39 14.50 -4.36
C HIS A 920 -20.63 15.20 -4.99
N ALA A 921 -21.84 14.92 -4.53
CA ALA A 921 -23.07 15.56 -4.99
C ALA A 921 -23.04 17.08 -4.76
N PHE A 922 -22.68 17.53 -3.56
CA PHE A 922 -22.52 18.96 -3.25
C PHE A 922 -21.45 19.62 -4.13
N GLN A 923 -20.32 18.95 -4.36
CA GLN A 923 -19.27 19.44 -5.26
C GLN A 923 -19.78 19.62 -6.71
N VAL A 924 -20.59 18.69 -7.23
CA VAL A 924 -21.18 18.80 -8.58
C VAL A 924 -22.17 19.97 -8.67
N PHE A 925 -23.00 20.16 -7.63
CA PHE A 925 -23.96 21.25 -7.54
C PHE A 925 -23.27 22.62 -7.55
N ASP A 926 -22.25 22.81 -6.69
CA ASP A 926 -21.50 24.07 -6.59
C ASP A 926 -20.74 24.41 -7.88
N MET A 927 -20.24 23.39 -8.59
CA MET A 927 -19.59 23.55 -9.89
C MET A 927 -20.55 23.95 -11.04
N ARG A 928 -21.88 23.91 -10.84
CA ARG A 928 -22.91 24.10 -11.88
C ARG A 928 -22.65 23.26 -13.15
N LEU A 929 -22.09 22.06 -13.00
CA LEU A 929 -21.82 21.16 -14.12
C LEU A 929 -23.15 20.62 -14.67
N SER A 930 -23.32 20.67 -15.98
CA SER A 930 -24.50 20.07 -16.63
C SER A 930 -24.57 18.57 -16.30
N THR A 931 -25.76 18.11 -15.92
CA THR A 931 -26.05 16.71 -15.53
C THR A 931 -25.49 15.69 -16.53
N ALA A 932 -25.57 16.00 -17.84
CA ALA A 932 -25.01 15.19 -18.93
C ALA A 932 -23.49 14.95 -18.87
N ARG A 933 -22.71 15.79 -18.17
CA ARG A 933 -21.25 15.61 -17.96
C ARG A 933 -20.89 14.94 -16.65
N ALA A 934 -21.85 14.68 -15.75
CA ALA A 934 -21.64 13.98 -14.49
C ALA A 934 -21.54 12.44 -14.63
N LYS A 935 -21.27 11.93 -15.84
CA LYS A 935 -21.15 10.49 -16.18
C LYS A 935 -19.83 9.86 -15.69
N ASN A 936 -19.57 9.96 -14.39
CA ASN A 936 -18.74 9.04 -13.61
C ASN A 936 -19.62 8.30 -12.58
N ALA A 937 -20.89 8.04 -12.92
CA ALA A 937 -21.89 7.40 -12.05
C ALA A 937 -21.46 6.00 -11.59
N ASP A 938 -20.66 5.29 -12.40
CA ASP A 938 -20.07 3.99 -12.08
C ASP A 938 -19.38 3.94 -10.71
N ALA A 939 -18.74 5.02 -10.26
CA ALA A 939 -17.97 5.04 -9.02
C ALA A 939 -18.81 4.82 -7.74
N PHE A 940 -20.12 5.09 -7.80
CA PHE A 940 -21.06 4.96 -6.68
C PHE A 940 -22.19 3.96 -6.95
N SER A 941 -22.14 3.25 -8.07
CA SER A 941 -23.14 2.27 -8.55
C SER A 941 -23.39 1.05 -7.65
N SER A 942 -22.66 0.90 -6.53
CA SER A 942 -22.69 -0.27 -5.64
C SER A 942 -22.86 0.08 -4.15
N ILE A 943 -23.55 1.18 -3.81
CA ILE A 943 -23.84 1.53 -2.41
C ILE A 943 -25.11 0.79 -1.94
N SER A 944 -25.03 0.07 -0.83
CA SER A 944 -26.22 -0.38 -0.10
C SER A 944 -26.63 0.70 0.90
N LEU A 945 -27.88 1.17 0.78
CA LEU A 945 -28.47 2.24 1.60
C LEU A 945 -29.56 1.76 2.57
N ALA A 946 -29.91 0.47 2.51
CA ALA A 946 -30.94 -0.15 3.36
C ALA A 946 -30.44 -0.42 4.77
#